data_AF-A0A1G0JWL0-F1
#
_entry.id   AF-A0A1G0JWL0-F1
#
_cell.length_a   1.000
_cell.length_b   1.000
_cell.length_c   1.000
_cell.angle_alpha   90.00
_cell.angle_beta   90.00
_cell.angle_gamma   90.00
#
_symmetry.space_group_name_H-M   'P 1'
#
loop_
_entity.id
_entity.type
_entity.pdbx_description
1 polymer ?
#
loop_
_entity_poly.entity_id
_entity_poly.type
_entity_poly.pdbx_seq_one_letter_code
_entity_poly.pdbx_strand_id
1 'polypeptide(L)'
;MVNSKTPYSPGIQPERPLIEPISFKPHHPAATGFRPRLKRQSVLTLLLLAVCGCLAWFLFSAKAVYIKTTPEHADIDVSGILQLKLADRLLLLRGIYELQISAAGYSPLVTLLTVDEPRNQAFSYELARLPGHLRVATPGVEGAEIFIDGIARGTTPALIRDIPYGEHQLLIRSERYIPYEAILMVEGLDREQAQAISLAQAWAEVNFASRPAGADVFVDEELLGQTPLRAGILKGQHNVRLKLNGYKPWQDHLTIVPSQTLDLTDIALEPADAVVYLVSNPPSANTTVDGEYLGLTPLELAITPGQTSTIKLYKQGYLAASRKITAASGDQLRMDVRLEPELVQVLFNISPPDAELFVDGSPSGAGPVTLSLPAREHQIVVRRAGYLDYNTRITPPSGVTQQLNIQLKTEAQAKLEQIKPVITTHAGQTLKLFRPDSFSMGASRREPGRRPNESLRNVAFKRAFYLGLHEVTNEQYRLMNPTYTSGELEGVSLNGDQLPVARVTWEQAAQYCNWLSRQESLPHFYLEEGGSITGIDPQSTGYRLPTEAEWEWAARAGNDHQLLKFPWGQAMPPTEKSGNFADQTAANLLGKILNNYNDGYLASAPVGSFPIGNNGLYDMGGNVAEWVNDYYGIMPGGNTVETDPLGPINGEFRVIKGSSWAHGTITELRLSYRDYGDKQRDDAGFRIARYLE
;
A
#
# COMPACT_ATOMS: atom_id res chain seq x y z
N MET A 1 -92.76 -12.46 -32.28
CA MET A 1 -92.23 -12.54 -30.90
C MET A 1 -91.79 -11.15 -30.53
N VAL A 2 -92.65 -10.39 -29.85
CA VAL A 2 -92.79 -10.39 -28.37
C VAL A 2 -91.76 -9.40 -27.82
N ASN A 3 -92.10 -8.35 -27.09
CA ASN A 3 -93.39 -7.88 -26.57
C ASN A 3 -93.09 -6.51 -25.95
N SER A 4 -93.94 -5.49 -26.17
CA SER A 4 -94.97 -5.07 -25.21
C SER A 4 -94.41 -4.21 -24.07
N LYS A 5 -94.97 -3.08 -23.68
CA LYS A 5 -96.39 -2.91 -23.30
C LYS A 5 -96.63 -1.41 -23.07
N THR A 6 -97.67 -0.88 -23.71
CA THR A 6 -98.56 0.10 -23.08
C THR A 6 -99.19 -0.54 -21.82
N PRO A 7 -99.59 0.24 -20.80
CA PRO A 7 -101.01 0.59 -20.67
C PRO A 7 -101.25 2.02 -20.11
N TYR A 8 -102.19 2.79 -20.65
CA TYR A 8 -103.62 2.83 -20.27
C TYR A 8 -103.91 3.62 -18.96
N SER A 9 -104.44 4.84 -19.15
CA SER A 9 -105.54 5.52 -18.41
C SER A 9 -106.43 4.59 -17.58
N PRO A 10 -107.13 5.03 -16.50
CA PRO A 10 -108.28 5.94 -16.64
C PRO A 10 -108.60 6.81 -15.39
N GLY A 11 -109.17 8.00 -15.57
CA GLY A 11 -110.62 8.16 -15.46
C GLY A 11 -110.97 8.86 -14.13
N ILE A 12 -112.14 9.45 -13.91
CA ILE A 12 -113.41 9.41 -14.62
C ILE A 12 -114.38 10.25 -13.72
N GLN A 13 -115.40 10.90 -14.31
CA GLN A 13 -116.69 11.32 -13.71
C GLN A 13 -116.97 12.84 -13.58
N PRO A 14 -118.26 13.26 -13.64
CA PRO A 14 -119.04 13.48 -14.88
C PRO A 14 -119.84 14.82 -14.74
N GLU A 15 -120.61 15.30 -15.70
CA GLU A 15 -122.07 15.13 -15.83
C GLU A 15 -122.55 16.30 -16.72
N ARG A 16 -123.13 16.03 -17.89
CA ARG A 16 -124.58 16.13 -18.20
C ARG A 16 -125.00 17.45 -18.89
N PRO A 17 -126.08 17.41 -19.70
CA PRO A 17 -126.23 18.14 -20.97
C PRO A 17 -127.11 19.40 -20.82
N LEU A 18 -127.68 19.90 -21.94
CA LEU A 18 -128.73 20.95 -22.09
C LEU A 18 -128.18 22.36 -22.37
N ILE A 19 -128.63 23.19 -23.32
CA ILE A 19 -129.78 23.30 -24.25
C ILE A 19 -129.33 24.30 -25.35
N GLU A 20 -129.73 24.11 -26.61
CA GLU A 20 -129.68 25.17 -27.63
C GLU A 20 -130.80 26.22 -27.39
N PRO A 21 -130.51 27.52 -27.47
CA PRO A 21 -131.55 28.53 -27.68
C PRO A 21 -131.34 29.36 -28.95
N ILE A 22 -132.40 29.34 -29.73
CA ILE A 22 -132.78 30.10 -30.92
C ILE A 22 -132.80 31.64 -30.71
N SER A 23 -132.37 32.35 -31.76
CA SER A 23 -132.86 33.64 -32.30
C SER A 23 -133.12 34.85 -31.38
N PHE A 24 -132.38 35.94 -31.60
CA PHE A 24 -132.91 37.29 -31.42
C PHE A 24 -132.28 38.30 -32.41
N LYS A 25 -133.08 38.71 -33.40
CA LYS A 25 -132.91 39.94 -34.19
C LYS A 25 -133.58 41.08 -33.42
N PRO A 26 -132.87 42.16 -33.07
CA PRO A 26 -133.53 43.43 -32.81
C PRO A 26 -133.85 44.12 -34.14
N HIS A 27 -135.12 44.48 -34.28
CA HIS A 27 -135.64 45.40 -35.26
C HIS A 27 -135.59 46.83 -34.70
N HIS A 28 -135.53 47.83 -35.60
CA HIS A 28 -135.73 49.28 -35.43
C HIS A 28 -134.52 50.21 -35.20
N PRO A 29 -134.58 51.48 -35.66
CA PRO A 29 -135.48 52.11 -36.64
C PRO A 29 -134.70 52.80 -37.78
N ALA A 30 -135.40 53.17 -38.86
CA ALA A 30 -134.89 54.17 -39.80
C ALA A 30 -134.65 55.48 -39.04
N ALA A 31 -133.40 55.98 -39.06
CA ALA A 31 -133.06 57.32 -38.61
C ALA A 31 -132.31 58.03 -39.73
N THR A 32 -132.99 58.98 -40.36
CA THR A 32 -132.40 60.02 -41.20
C THR A 32 -131.37 60.80 -40.38
N GLY A 33 -130.08 60.63 -40.68
CA GLY A 33 -128.97 61.21 -39.92
C GLY A 33 -127.95 61.90 -40.82
N PHE A 34 -127.95 63.23 -40.73
CA PHE A 34 -127.07 64.23 -41.33
C PHE A 34 -125.61 63.77 -41.59
N ARG A 35 -125.14 63.84 -42.85
CA ARG A 35 -123.70 63.76 -43.20
C ARG A 35 -123.09 65.17 -43.15
N PRO A 36 -122.20 65.53 -42.20
CA PRO A 36 -121.43 66.76 -42.34
C PRO A 36 -120.31 66.52 -43.36
N ARG A 37 -120.36 67.22 -44.49
CA ARG A 37 -119.21 67.33 -45.40
C ARG A 37 -118.12 68.18 -44.71
N LEU A 38 -117.17 67.54 -44.02
CA LEU A 38 -115.91 68.16 -43.62
C LEU A 38 -115.06 68.42 -44.88
N LYS A 39 -114.73 69.68 -45.16
CA LYS A 39 -113.93 70.06 -46.34
C LYS A 39 -112.50 69.51 -46.19
N ARG A 40 -111.90 69.01 -47.30
CA ARG A 40 -110.53 68.45 -47.35
C ARG A 40 -109.45 69.33 -46.69
N GLN A 41 -109.62 70.64 -46.72
CA GLN A 41 -108.74 71.60 -46.05
C GLN A 41 -108.71 71.39 -44.53
N SER A 42 -109.85 71.13 -43.89
CA SER A 42 -109.95 70.95 -42.44
C SER A 42 -109.24 69.70 -41.92
N VAL A 43 -109.18 68.63 -42.72
CA VAL A 43 -108.43 67.40 -42.38
C VAL A 43 -106.93 67.63 -42.53
N LEU A 44 -106.51 68.36 -43.57
CA LEU A 44 -105.12 68.72 -43.78
C LEU A 44 -104.60 69.67 -42.68
N THR A 45 -105.41 70.63 -42.24
CA THR A 45 -105.05 71.51 -41.11
C THR A 45 -104.95 70.74 -39.80
N LEU A 46 -105.86 69.78 -39.55
CA LEU A 46 -105.81 68.92 -38.36
C LEU A 46 -104.59 67.99 -38.36
N LEU A 47 -104.24 67.41 -39.51
CA LEU A 47 -103.00 66.64 -39.66
C LEU A 47 -101.76 67.52 -39.49
N LEU A 48 -101.74 68.72 -40.06
CA LEU A 48 -100.63 69.65 -39.89
C LEU A 48 -100.49 70.10 -38.43
N LEU A 49 -101.59 70.39 -37.73
CA LEU A 49 -101.59 70.72 -36.31
C LEU A 49 -101.18 69.52 -35.44
N ALA A 50 -101.59 68.31 -35.80
CA ALA A 50 -101.15 67.09 -35.12
C ALA A 50 -99.65 66.85 -35.33
N VAL A 51 -99.13 67.04 -36.54
CA VAL A 51 -97.69 66.94 -36.84
C VAL A 51 -96.91 68.03 -36.12
N CYS A 52 -97.34 69.29 -36.19
CA CYS A 52 -96.71 70.40 -35.46
C CYS A 52 -96.77 70.19 -33.94
N GLY A 53 -97.88 69.67 -33.42
CA GLY A 53 -98.04 69.33 -32.01
C GLY A 53 -97.12 68.18 -31.57
N CYS A 54 -97.00 67.13 -32.39
CA CYS A 54 -96.06 66.03 -32.15
C CYS A 54 -94.61 66.50 -32.23
N LEU A 55 -94.29 67.37 -33.19
CA LEU A 55 -92.95 67.93 -33.36
C LEU A 55 -92.58 68.85 -32.17
N ALA A 56 -93.53 69.69 -31.72
CA ALA A 56 -93.36 70.51 -30.53
C ALA A 56 -93.19 69.64 -29.28
N TRP A 57 -94.04 68.62 -29.10
CA TRP A 57 -93.92 67.68 -27.98
C TRP A 57 -92.55 66.98 -27.97
N PHE A 58 -92.07 66.53 -29.13
CA PHE A 58 -90.74 65.91 -29.27
C PHE A 58 -89.63 66.90 -28.90
N LEU A 59 -89.65 68.12 -29.45
CA LEU A 59 -88.63 69.15 -29.15
C LEU A 59 -88.61 69.56 -27.67
N PHE A 60 -89.77 69.58 -27.00
CA PHE A 60 -89.85 69.87 -25.56
C PHE A 60 -89.52 68.68 -24.66
N SER A 61 -89.65 67.44 -25.15
CA SER A 61 -89.44 66.21 -24.37
C SER A 61 -88.06 65.57 -24.59
N ALA A 62 -87.43 65.81 -25.74
CA ALA A 62 -86.14 65.25 -26.10
C ALA A 62 -84.99 65.80 -25.24
N LYS A 63 -83.94 65.01 -25.12
CA LYS A 63 -82.70 65.29 -24.40
C LYS A 63 -81.57 65.44 -25.40
N ALA A 64 -80.69 66.41 -25.17
CA ALA A 64 -79.54 66.66 -26.03
C ALA A 64 -78.35 65.81 -25.59
N VAL A 65 -77.96 64.85 -26.42
CA VAL A 65 -76.86 63.92 -26.18
C VAL A 65 -75.66 64.30 -27.04
N TYR A 66 -74.50 64.45 -26.42
CA TYR A 66 -73.21 64.68 -27.08
C TYR A 66 -72.37 63.40 -27.01
N ILE A 67 -71.83 62.94 -28.12
CA ILE A 67 -71.02 61.72 -28.17
C ILE A 67 -69.62 62.10 -28.67
N LYS A 68 -68.61 61.91 -27.81
CA LYS A 68 -67.21 62.12 -28.14
C LYS A 68 -66.55 60.79 -28.48
N THR A 69 -65.81 60.74 -29.59
CA THR A 69 -65.10 59.54 -30.04
C THR A 69 -63.60 59.77 -30.13
N THR A 70 -62.83 58.71 -29.94
CA THR A 70 -61.39 58.66 -30.27
C THR A 70 -61.19 57.45 -31.19
N PRO A 71 -60.87 57.63 -32.49
CA PRO A 71 -60.45 58.86 -33.17
C PRO A 71 -61.55 59.94 -33.28
N GLU A 72 -61.13 61.20 -33.40
CA GLU A 72 -62.05 62.31 -33.68
C GLU A 72 -62.63 62.13 -35.10
N HIS A 73 -63.95 62.36 -35.25
CA HIS A 73 -64.73 62.13 -36.48
C HIS A 73 -65.08 60.66 -36.83
N ALA A 74 -65.27 59.78 -35.83
CA ALA A 74 -65.88 58.47 -36.09
C ALA A 74 -67.33 58.63 -36.58
N ASP A 75 -67.77 57.70 -37.44
CA ASP A 75 -69.16 57.64 -37.87
C ASP A 75 -70.00 57.05 -36.74
N ILE A 76 -71.11 57.71 -36.41
CA ILE A 76 -71.95 57.40 -35.26
C ILE A 76 -73.37 57.20 -35.74
N ASP A 77 -73.86 55.96 -35.61
CA ASP A 77 -75.24 55.59 -35.88
C ASP A 77 -75.96 55.24 -34.58
N VAL A 78 -77.18 55.76 -34.41
CA VAL A 78 -78.02 55.56 -33.23
C VAL A 78 -79.37 55.05 -33.68
N SER A 79 -79.78 53.91 -33.14
CA SER A 79 -81.10 53.33 -33.42
C SER A 79 -82.25 54.25 -32.99
N GLY A 80 -83.39 54.19 -33.68
CA GLY A 80 -84.62 54.91 -33.28
C GLY A 80 -85.33 55.65 -34.42
N ILE A 81 -86.66 55.74 -34.33
CA ILE A 81 -87.53 56.33 -35.38
C ILE A 81 -87.68 57.86 -35.29
N LEU A 82 -87.41 58.45 -34.12
CA LEU A 82 -87.56 59.88 -33.85
C LEU A 82 -86.26 60.42 -33.25
N GLN A 83 -85.36 60.85 -34.12
CA GLN A 83 -84.09 61.47 -33.76
C GLN A 83 -83.86 62.74 -34.59
N LEU A 84 -83.31 63.77 -33.96
CA LEU A 84 -82.95 65.02 -34.65
C LEU A 84 -81.52 65.41 -34.30
N LYS A 85 -80.63 65.45 -35.29
CA LYS A 85 -79.26 65.91 -35.12
C LYS A 85 -79.21 67.44 -35.25
N LEU A 86 -78.71 68.11 -34.23
CA LEU A 86 -78.56 69.57 -34.18
C LEU A 86 -77.10 69.91 -33.84
N ALA A 87 -76.33 70.28 -34.86
CA ALA A 87 -74.88 70.40 -34.78
C ALA A 87 -74.24 69.13 -34.18
N ASP A 88 -73.47 69.24 -33.10
CA ASP A 88 -72.77 68.11 -32.48
C ASP A 88 -73.62 67.32 -31.48
N ARG A 89 -74.91 67.65 -31.33
CA ARG A 89 -75.81 67.00 -30.37
C ARG A 89 -76.95 66.26 -31.08
N LEU A 90 -77.28 65.09 -30.57
CA LEU A 90 -78.44 64.31 -30.96
C LEU A 90 -79.57 64.55 -29.97
N LEU A 91 -80.73 64.97 -30.47
CA LEU A 91 -81.95 65.05 -29.67
C LEU A 91 -82.66 63.69 -29.70
N LEU A 92 -82.69 63.05 -28.54
CA LEU A 92 -83.28 61.72 -28.34
C LEU A 92 -84.29 61.77 -27.20
N LEU A 93 -85.38 61.01 -27.30
CA LEU A 93 -86.29 60.83 -26.16
C LEU A 93 -85.60 59.97 -25.08
N ARG A 94 -86.16 59.97 -23.87
CA ARG A 94 -85.67 59.06 -22.83
C ARG A 94 -85.86 57.61 -23.26
N GLY A 95 -84.84 56.78 -23.07
CA GLY A 95 -84.86 55.39 -23.53
C GLY A 95 -83.45 54.81 -23.70
N ILE A 96 -83.40 53.55 -24.09
CA ILE A 96 -82.15 52.84 -24.40
C ILE A 96 -82.06 52.68 -25.91
N TYR A 97 -80.91 53.04 -26.47
CA TYR A 97 -80.62 53.01 -27.89
C TYR A 97 -79.39 52.16 -28.14
N GLU A 98 -79.40 51.36 -29.19
CA GLU A 98 -78.18 50.80 -29.75
C GLU A 98 -77.38 51.91 -30.46
N LEU A 99 -76.10 51.99 -30.13
CA LEU A 99 -75.12 52.94 -30.62
C LEU A 99 -74.02 52.16 -31.34
N GLN A 100 -73.85 52.43 -32.63
CA GLN A 100 -72.79 51.86 -33.44
C GLN A 100 -71.81 52.97 -33.84
N ILE A 101 -70.54 52.79 -33.49
CA ILE A 101 -69.46 53.71 -33.80
C ILE A 101 -68.44 52.99 -34.68
N SER A 102 -68.07 53.59 -35.80
CA SER A 102 -67.08 53.03 -36.71
C SER A 102 -66.10 54.08 -37.21
N ALA A 103 -64.83 53.69 -37.39
CA ALA A 103 -63.80 54.55 -37.96
C ALA A 103 -62.82 53.71 -38.80
N ALA A 104 -62.31 54.26 -39.89
CA ALA A 104 -61.37 53.57 -40.76
C ALA A 104 -60.07 53.21 -40.00
N GLY A 105 -59.64 51.95 -40.07
CA GLY A 105 -58.47 51.44 -39.34
C GLY A 105 -58.74 51.06 -37.88
N TYR A 106 -60.00 51.15 -37.42
CA TYR A 106 -60.39 50.81 -36.05
C TYR A 106 -61.49 49.74 -36.05
N SER A 107 -61.51 48.91 -35.01
CA SER A 107 -62.57 47.93 -34.80
C SER A 107 -63.89 48.66 -34.48
N PRO A 108 -65.01 48.34 -35.17
CA PRO A 108 -66.29 48.97 -34.90
C PRO A 108 -66.77 48.62 -33.48
N LEU A 109 -67.37 49.60 -32.80
CA LEU A 109 -67.91 49.47 -31.45
C LEU A 109 -69.44 49.53 -31.50
N VAL A 110 -70.10 48.47 -31.04
CA VAL A 110 -71.56 48.43 -30.84
C VAL A 110 -71.85 48.36 -29.35
N THR A 111 -72.64 49.29 -28.83
CA THR A 111 -72.94 49.40 -27.40
C THR A 111 -74.33 49.99 -27.15
N LEU A 112 -74.79 49.98 -25.91
CA LEU A 112 -76.07 50.58 -25.52
C LEU A 112 -75.87 51.98 -24.94
N LEU A 113 -76.56 52.95 -25.51
CA LEU A 113 -76.66 54.33 -25.06
C LEU A 113 -77.97 54.52 -24.29
N THR A 114 -77.87 54.81 -22.99
CA THR A 114 -79.04 55.08 -22.15
C THR A 114 -79.22 56.59 -21.98
N VAL A 115 -80.38 57.12 -22.39
CA VAL A 115 -80.70 58.55 -22.32
C VAL A 115 -81.70 58.78 -21.19
N ASP A 116 -81.24 59.46 -20.14
CA ASP A 116 -81.98 59.60 -18.88
C ASP A 116 -82.64 60.98 -18.67
N GLU A 117 -82.90 61.34 -17.42
CA GLU A 117 -83.62 62.56 -17.07
C GLU A 117 -83.00 63.90 -17.50
N PRO A 118 -81.68 64.11 -17.35
CA PRO A 118 -81.03 65.40 -17.58
C PRO A 118 -81.23 65.91 -19.02
N ARG A 119 -81.46 67.22 -19.17
CA ARG A 119 -81.66 67.85 -20.49
C ARG A 119 -80.45 67.71 -21.42
N ASN A 120 -79.23 67.70 -20.87
CA ASN A 120 -77.98 67.58 -21.62
C ASN A 120 -77.15 66.42 -21.06
N GLN A 121 -76.66 65.52 -21.92
CA GLN A 121 -75.88 64.34 -21.54
C GLN A 121 -74.68 64.20 -22.48
N ALA A 122 -73.57 63.64 -21.99
CA ALA A 122 -72.35 63.46 -22.77
C ALA A 122 -71.74 62.07 -22.51
N PHE A 123 -71.34 61.38 -23.58
CA PHE A 123 -70.76 60.04 -23.55
C PHE A 123 -69.46 60.02 -24.37
N SER A 124 -68.44 59.29 -23.90
CA SER A 124 -67.14 59.19 -24.57
C SER A 124 -66.79 57.74 -24.85
N TYR A 125 -66.33 57.46 -26.08
CA TYR A 125 -65.97 56.12 -26.53
C TYR A 125 -64.63 56.13 -27.28
N GLU A 126 -63.77 55.15 -27.01
CA GLU A 126 -62.49 54.96 -27.69
C GLU A 126 -62.52 53.65 -28.47
N LEU A 127 -62.16 53.72 -29.76
CA LEU A 127 -62.13 52.54 -30.62
C LEU A 127 -60.74 51.92 -30.58
N ALA A 128 -60.68 50.59 -30.56
CA ALA A 128 -59.43 49.85 -30.65
C ALA A 128 -58.89 49.91 -32.09
N ARG A 129 -57.58 50.18 -32.26
CA ARG A 129 -56.92 50.11 -33.58
C ARG A 129 -56.92 48.67 -34.08
N LEU A 130 -57.12 48.49 -35.37
CA LEU A 130 -56.89 47.19 -36.01
C LEU A 130 -55.38 46.84 -35.95
N PRO A 131 -55.03 45.54 -35.89
CA PRO A 131 -53.66 45.07 -36.03
C PRO A 131 -52.96 45.62 -37.29
N GLY A 132 -51.63 45.71 -37.26
CA GLY A 132 -50.80 46.08 -38.41
C GLY A 132 -50.15 44.86 -39.07
N HIS A 133 -49.53 45.07 -40.23
CA HIS A 133 -48.82 44.06 -40.99
C HIS A 133 -47.35 44.47 -41.17
N LEU A 134 -46.41 43.54 -41.08
CA LEU A 134 -44.99 43.81 -41.18
C LEU A 134 -44.34 42.98 -42.30
N ARG A 135 -43.76 43.65 -43.30
CA ARG A 135 -42.92 43.03 -44.31
C ARG A 135 -41.46 43.06 -43.85
N VAL A 136 -40.90 41.90 -43.54
CA VAL A 136 -39.51 41.75 -43.10
C VAL A 136 -38.69 41.12 -44.22
N ALA A 137 -37.57 41.75 -44.58
CA ALA A 137 -36.62 41.22 -45.55
C ALA A 137 -35.18 41.37 -45.05
N THR A 138 -34.32 40.40 -45.40
CA THR A 138 -32.88 40.47 -45.13
C THR A 138 -32.11 40.46 -46.45
N PRO A 139 -31.71 41.63 -46.98
CA PRO A 139 -31.04 41.69 -48.29
C PRO A 139 -29.78 40.81 -48.31
N GLY A 140 -29.70 39.90 -49.27
CA GLY A 140 -28.58 38.96 -49.44
C GLY A 140 -28.60 37.71 -48.54
N VAL A 141 -29.64 37.54 -47.71
CA VAL A 141 -29.86 36.35 -46.88
C VAL A 141 -31.32 35.92 -47.02
N GLU A 142 -31.58 34.82 -47.72
CA GLU A 142 -32.93 34.24 -47.83
C GLU A 142 -33.14 33.17 -46.76
N GLY A 143 -34.38 33.00 -46.31
CA GLY A 143 -34.73 31.93 -45.38
C GLY A 143 -34.38 32.19 -43.91
N ALA A 144 -34.02 33.43 -43.52
CA ALA A 144 -33.71 33.73 -42.13
C ALA A 144 -34.99 33.67 -41.27
N GLU A 145 -34.97 32.92 -40.17
CA GLU A 145 -36.11 32.75 -39.27
C GLU A 145 -36.46 34.06 -38.59
N ILE A 146 -37.75 34.42 -38.58
CA ILE A 146 -38.28 35.63 -37.98
C ILE A 146 -39.09 35.27 -36.74
N PHE A 147 -38.81 35.92 -35.62
CA PHE A 147 -39.54 35.81 -34.38
C PHE A 147 -40.07 37.18 -33.97
N ILE A 148 -41.34 37.24 -33.56
CA ILE A 148 -41.97 38.41 -32.95
C ILE A 148 -42.45 38.02 -31.56
N ASP A 149 -41.95 38.70 -30.53
CA ASP A 149 -42.19 38.39 -29.11
C ASP A 149 -41.89 36.93 -28.75
N GLY A 150 -40.82 36.39 -29.35
CA GLY A 150 -40.40 35.00 -29.17
C GLY A 150 -41.23 33.96 -29.95
N ILE A 151 -42.27 34.37 -30.68
CA ILE A 151 -43.09 33.47 -31.50
C ILE A 151 -42.56 33.46 -32.94
N ALA A 152 -42.31 32.28 -33.50
CA ALA A 152 -41.91 32.12 -34.90
C ALA A 152 -43.01 32.62 -35.86
N ARG A 153 -42.66 33.51 -36.78
CA ARG A 153 -43.58 34.15 -37.74
C ARG A 153 -43.24 33.88 -39.21
N GLY A 154 -42.28 32.99 -39.47
CA GLY A 154 -41.88 32.56 -40.82
C GLY A 154 -40.40 32.86 -41.09
N THR A 155 -40.04 32.90 -42.37
CA THR A 155 -38.66 33.14 -42.83
C THR A 155 -38.59 34.30 -43.82
N THR A 156 -37.52 35.07 -43.83
CA THR A 156 -37.35 36.21 -44.75
C THR A 156 -37.22 35.78 -46.22
N PRO A 157 -37.74 36.58 -47.18
CA PRO A 157 -38.64 37.71 -46.99
C PRO A 157 -40.09 37.24 -46.68
N ALA A 158 -40.73 37.81 -45.67
CA ALA A 158 -42.11 37.47 -45.30
C ALA A 158 -42.96 38.71 -45.01
N LEU A 159 -44.26 38.61 -45.30
CA LEU A 159 -45.30 39.52 -44.82
C LEU A 159 -46.01 38.86 -43.63
N ILE A 160 -45.77 39.39 -42.44
CA ILE A 160 -46.38 38.93 -41.20
C ILE A 160 -47.63 39.77 -40.95
N ARG A 161 -48.77 39.10 -40.83
CA ARG A 161 -50.07 39.76 -40.67
C ARG A 161 -50.56 39.74 -39.24
N ASP A 162 -51.49 40.64 -38.96
CA ASP A 162 -52.27 40.69 -37.72
C ASP A 162 -51.42 40.84 -36.44
N ILE A 163 -50.41 41.72 -36.50
CA ILE A 163 -49.59 42.05 -35.34
C ILE A 163 -50.27 43.16 -34.53
N PRO A 164 -50.50 42.98 -33.21
CA PRO A 164 -51.09 44.02 -32.39
C PRO A 164 -50.39 45.38 -32.53
N TYR A 165 -51.12 46.46 -32.28
CA TYR A 165 -50.51 47.78 -32.18
C TYR A 165 -49.65 47.84 -30.90
N GLY A 166 -48.43 48.36 -31.00
CA GLY A 166 -47.52 48.52 -29.87
C GLY A 166 -46.07 48.16 -30.17
N GLU A 167 -45.25 48.11 -29.13
CA GLU A 167 -43.87 47.67 -29.22
C GLU A 167 -43.78 46.14 -29.21
N HIS A 168 -42.98 45.60 -30.13
CA HIS A 168 -42.76 44.17 -30.30
C HIS A 168 -41.26 43.87 -30.40
N GLN A 169 -40.83 42.74 -29.83
CA GLN A 169 -39.44 42.28 -29.96
C GLN A 169 -39.27 41.51 -31.27
N LEU A 170 -38.46 42.04 -32.18
CA LEU A 170 -38.07 41.37 -33.42
C LEU A 170 -36.73 40.66 -33.23
N LEU A 171 -36.69 39.37 -33.52
CA LEU A 171 -35.49 38.56 -33.57
C LEU A 171 -35.39 37.87 -34.93
N ILE A 172 -34.23 37.98 -35.59
CA ILE A 172 -33.95 37.28 -36.85
C ILE A 172 -32.72 36.40 -36.69
N ARG A 173 -32.85 35.14 -37.09
CA ARG A 173 -31.78 34.12 -37.02
C ARG A 173 -31.51 33.51 -38.38
N SER A 174 -30.23 33.32 -38.70
CA SER A 174 -29.79 32.59 -39.89
C SER A 174 -28.47 31.89 -39.59
N GLU A 175 -28.28 30.70 -40.14
CA GLU A 175 -27.03 29.96 -40.01
C GLU A 175 -25.84 30.78 -40.54
N ARG A 176 -24.71 30.75 -39.83
CA ARG A 176 -23.49 31.52 -40.15
C ARG A 176 -23.63 33.04 -40.06
N TYR A 177 -24.71 33.58 -39.49
CA TYR A 177 -24.88 35.01 -39.20
C TYR A 177 -25.08 35.26 -37.71
N ILE A 178 -24.78 36.49 -37.27
CA ILE A 178 -25.04 36.97 -35.91
C ILE A 178 -26.55 37.26 -35.81
N PRO A 179 -27.27 36.72 -34.79
CA PRO A 179 -28.68 37.03 -34.59
C PRO A 179 -28.92 38.53 -34.48
N TYR A 180 -29.95 39.03 -35.17
CA TYR A 180 -30.36 40.42 -35.09
C TYR A 180 -31.53 40.55 -34.12
N GLU A 181 -31.42 41.45 -33.15
CA GLU A 181 -32.46 41.72 -32.15
C GLU A 181 -32.75 43.23 -32.08
N ALA A 182 -34.04 43.61 -32.14
CA ALA A 182 -34.49 45.00 -32.02
C ALA A 182 -35.91 45.10 -31.46
N ILE A 183 -36.25 46.25 -30.86
CA ILE A 183 -37.63 46.59 -30.52
C ILE A 183 -38.24 47.36 -31.69
N LEU A 184 -39.42 46.94 -32.14
CA LEU A 184 -40.13 47.50 -33.28
C LEU A 184 -41.51 48.00 -32.86
N MET A 185 -41.83 49.26 -33.20
CA MET A 185 -43.16 49.82 -32.98
C MET A 185 -44.08 49.52 -34.18
N VAL A 186 -45.14 48.74 -33.94
CA VAL A 186 -46.19 48.45 -34.93
C VAL A 186 -47.29 49.50 -34.84
N GLU A 187 -47.54 50.22 -35.93
CA GLU A 187 -48.45 51.37 -36.00
C GLU A 187 -49.95 51.00 -35.93
N GLY A 188 -50.28 49.76 -36.31
CA GLY A 188 -51.66 49.26 -36.39
C GLY A 188 -52.43 49.85 -37.57
N LEU A 189 -53.73 50.04 -37.39
CA LEU A 189 -54.65 50.66 -38.36
C LEU A 189 -54.82 49.88 -39.68
N ASP A 190 -54.58 48.56 -39.67
CA ASP A 190 -54.55 47.72 -40.88
C ASP A 190 -53.50 48.17 -41.91
N ARG A 191 -52.43 48.84 -41.46
CA ARG A 191 -51.34 49.32 -42.32
C ARG A 191 -50.19 48.32 -42.41
N GLU A 192 -49.53 48.31 -43.56
CA GLU A 192 -48.30 47.57 -43.78
C GLU A 192 -47.06 48.46 -43.50
N GLN A 193 -46.13 47.96 -42.70
CA GLN A 193 -44.81 48.53 -42.46
C GLN A 193 -43.73 47.63 -43.08
N ALA A 194 -42.69 48.21 -43.69
CA ALA A 194 -41.60 47.44 -44.31
C ALA A 194 -40.28 47.64 -43.55
N GLN A 195 -39.60 46.53 -43.25
CA GLN A 195 -38.33 46.49 -42.52
C GLN A 195 -37.29 45.68 -43.31
N ALA A 196 -36.20 46.33 -43.72
CA ALA A 196 -35.06 45.69 -44.36
C ALA A 196 -33.87 45.63 -43.38
N ILE A 197 -33.35 44.42 -43.12
CA ILE A 197 -32.33 44.17 -42.08
C ILE A 197 -31.10 43.50 -42.68
N SER A 198 -29.92 44.08 -42.46
CA SER A 198 -28.65 43.46 -42.89
C SER A 198 -28.06 42.63 -41.75
N LEU A 199 -27.87 41.32 -41.96
CA LEU A 199 -27.26 40.42 -40.98
C LEU A 199 -25.73 40.40 -41.12
N ALA A 200 -25.02 40.51 -39.99
CA ALA A 200 -23.56 40.38 -39.96
C ALA A 200 -23.13 38.91 -39.94
N GLN A 201 -22.05 38.55 -40.65
CA GLN A 201 -21.54 37.17 -40.69
C GLN A 201 -20.94 36.75 -39.33
N ALA A 202 -21.07 35.47 -38.99
CA ALA A 202 -20.58 34.86 -37.74
C ALA A 202 -19.48 33.82 -37.99
N TRP A 203 -18.70 33.98 -39.06
CA TRP A 203 -17.59 33.10 -39.43
C TRP A 203 -16.41 33.91 -39.96
N ALA A 204 -15.24 33.28 -40.05
CA ALA A 204 -14.02 33.85 -40.60
C ALA A 204 -13.28 32.82 -41.48
N GLU A 205 -12.48 33.32 -42.42
CA GLU A 205 -11.71 32.47 -43.34
C GLU A 205 -10.37 32.10 -42.71
N VAL A 206 -10.03 30.81 -42.67
CA VAL A 206 -8.76 30.30 -42.17
C VAL A 206 -8.03 29.56 -43.28
N ASN A 207 -6.79 29.95 -43.53
CA ASN A 207 -5.91 29.30 -44.50
C ASN A 207 -4.93 28.38 -43.75
N PHE A 208 -5.00 27.07 -43.99
CA PHE A 208 -4.10 26.06 -43.45
C PHE A 208 -3.08 25.64 -44.49
N ALA A 209 -1.79 25.68 -44.17
CA ALA A 209 -0.75 25.04 -44.95
C ALA A 209 0.30 24.38 -44.04
N SER A 210 0.81 23.21 -44.46
CA SER A 210 1.82 22.46 -43.73
C SER A 210 3.01 22.09 -44.60
N ARG A 211 4.14 21.79 -43.95
CA ARG A 211 5.36 21.24 -44.57
C ARG A 211 5.66 19.88 -43.92
N PRO A 212 5.47 18.76 -44.63
CA PRO A 212 4.97 18.62 -46.01
C PRO A 212 3.47 18.96 -46.15
N ALA A 213 3.05 19.25 -47.38
CA ALA A 213 1.64 19.45 -47.73
C ALA A 213 0.88 18.11 -47.82
N GLY A 214 -0.46 18.16 -47.81
CA GLY A 214 -1.34 17.00 -47.88
C GLY A 214 -1.75 16.46 -46.51
N ALA A 215 -1.55 17.22 -45.43
CA ALA A 215 -1.99 16.83 -44.09
C ALA A 215 -3.50 17.00 -43.95
N ASP A 216 -4.19 16.00 -43.40
CA ASP A 216 -5.60 16.07 -43.05
C ASP A 216 -5.82 17.15 -41.97
N VAL A 217 -6.71 18.11 -42.22
CA VAL A 217 -7.06 19.21 -41.33
C VAL A 217 -8.36 18.86 -40.60
N PHE A 218 -8.29 18.75 -39.28
CA PHE A 218 -9.44 18.54 -38.41
C PHE A 218 -9.73 19.80 -37.60
N VAL A 219 -11.00 20.17 -37.49
CA VAL A 219 -11.49 21.23 -36.60
C VAL A 219 -12.60 20.65 -35.75
N ASP A 220 -12.43 20.67 -34.41
CA ASP A 220 -13.34 20.03 -33.45
C ASP A 220 -13.67 18.58 -33.82
N GLU A 221 -12.63 17.82 -34.19
CA GLU A 221 -12.70 16.41 -34.63
C GLU A 221 -13.34 16.16 -36.00
N GLU A 222 -13.93 17.17 -36.64
CA GLU A 222 -14.46 17.06 -38.00
C GLU A 222 -13.37 17.27 -39.06
N LEU A 223 -13.30 16.36 -40.03
CA LEU A 223 -12.35 16.46 -41.15
C LEU A 223 -12.83 17.48 -42.18
N LEU A 224 -12.09 18.58 -42.34
CA LEU A 224 -12.44 19.62 -43.30
C LEU A 224 -11.80 19.42 -44.69
N GLY A 225 -10.66 18.72 -44.76
CA GLY A 225 -9.92 18.50 -46.01
C GLY A 225 -8.43 18.32 -45.77
N GLN A 226 -7.61 18.61 -46.78
CA GLN A 226 -6.14 18.44 -46.73
C GLN A 226 -5.41 19.75 -47.03
N THR A 227 -4.25 19.98 -46.41
CA THR A 227 -3.43 21.17 -46.65
C THR A 227 -2.82 21.20 -48.08
N PRO A 228 -2.73 22.36 -48.75
CA PRO A 228 -3.25 23.66 -48.34
C PRO A 228 -4.79 23.72 -48.42
N LEU A 229 -5.45 24.18 -47.36
CA LEU A 229 -6.91 24.26 -47.26
C LEU A 229 -7.34 25.66 -46.86
N ARG A 230 -8.32 26.21 -47.57
CA ARG A 230 -9.05 27.42 -47.16
C ARG A 230 -10.43 27.02 -46.68
N ALA A 231 -10.73 27.26 -45.41
CA ALA A 231 -12.00 26.86 -44.80
C ALA A 231 -12.62 28.03 -44.02
N GLY A 232 -13.95 28.15 -44.09
CA GLY A 232 -14.70 29.09 -43.26
C GLY A 232 -15.04 28.45 -41.92
N ILE A 233 -14.51 28.99 -40.82
CA ILE A 233 -14.73 28.48 -39.47
C ILE A 233 -15.67 29.43 -38.72
N LEU A 234 -16.64 28.87 -37.99
CA LEU A 234 -17.57 29.66 -37.17
C LEU A 234 -16.82 30.43 -36.08
N LYS A 235 -17.44 31.49 -35.57
CA LYS A 235 -16.90 32.24 -34.43
C LYS A 235 -16.81 31.35 -33.19
N GLY A 236 -15.75 31.50 -32.40
CA GLY A 236 -15.57 30.75 -31.16
C GLY A 236 -14.16 30.18 -31.00
N GLN A 237 -13.97 29.35 -29.99
CA GLN A 237 -12.74 28.59 -29.80
C GLN A 237 -12.87 27.23 -30.48
N HIS A 238 -11.87 26.84 -31.24
CA HIS A 238 -11.84 25.60 -32.01
C HIS A 238 -10.52 24.88 -31.80
N ASN A 239 -10.55 23.56 -31.61
CA ASN A 239 -9.35 22.74 -31.57
C ASN A 239 -8.99 22.28 -32.98
N VAL A 240 -7.78 22.61 -33.43
CA VAL A 240 -7.32 22.26 -34.77
C VAL A 240 -6.23 21.23 -34.68
N ARG A 241 -6.34 20.16 -35.46
CA ARG A 241 -5.33 19.11 -35.58
C ARG A 241 -4.98 18.85 -37.03
N LEU A 242 -3.70 18.90 -37.37
CA LEU A 242 -3.18 18.48 -38.67
C LEU A 242 -2.52 17.11 -38.53
N LYS A 243 -2.88 16.17 -39.40
CA LYS A 243 -2.35 14.80 -39.37
C LYS A 243 -1.84 14.40 -40.75
N LEU A 244 -0.61 13.92 -40.81
CA LEU A 244 -0.02 13.35 -42.02
C LEU A 244 0.63 12.00 -41.68
N ASN A 245 0.43 11.00 -42.54
CA ASN A 245 1.01 9.67 -42.31
C ASN A 245 2.55 9.75 -42.27
N GLY A 246 3.17 9.11 -41.28
CA GLY A 246 4.62 9.20 -41.06
C GLY A 246 5.09 10.50 -40.41
N TYR A 247 4.19 11.31 -39.85
CA TYR A 247 4.52 12.53 -39.11
C TYR A 247 3.76 12.58 -37.78
N LYS A 248 4.33 13.27 -36.79
CA LYS A 248 3.66 13.58 -35.53
C LYS A 248 2.48 14.53 -35.82
N PRO A 249 1.30 14.31 -35.22
CA PRO A 249 0.18 15.22 -35.40
C PRO A 249 0.49 16.58 -34.77
N TRP A 250 0.21 17.65 -35.49
CA TRP A 250 0.26 19.01 -34.95
C TRP A 250 -1.12 19.39 -34.43
N GLN A 251 -1.18 20.10 -33.30
CA GLN A 251 -2.45 20.52 -32.70
C GLN A 251 -2.32 21.90 -32.03
N ASP A 252 -3.34 22.75 -32.18
CA ASP A 252 -3.42 24.08 -31.57
C ASP A 252 -4.87 24.51 -31.32
N HIS A 253 -5.08 25.52 -30.46
CA HIS A 253 -6.38 26.09 -30.16
C HIS A 253 -6.54 27.45 -30.83
N LEU A 254 -7.51 27.59 -31.73
CA LEU A 254 -7.76 28.82 -32.46
C LEU A 254 -8.98 29.55 -31.91
N THR A 255 -8.85 30.87 -31.73
CA THR A 255 -10.00 31.74 -31.44
C THR A 255 -10.38 32.48 -32.72
N ILE A 256 -11.57 32.20 -33.23
CA ILE A 256 -12.09 32.73 -34.49
C ILE A 256 -12.95 33.98 -34.23
N VAL A 257 -12.49 35.11 -34.79
CA VAL A 257 -13.19 36.40 -34.76
C VAL A 257 -13.85 36.62 -36.14
N PRO A 258 -15.15 36.93 -36.21
CA PRO A 258 -15.84 37.12 -37.49
C PRO A 258 -15.18 38.15 -38.42
N SER A 259 -15.25 37.91 -39.73
CA SER A 259 -14.76 38.82 -40.79
C SER A 259 -13.25 39.09 -40.79
N GLN A 260 -12.46 38.39 -39.97
CA GLN A 260 -10.99 38.39 -40.02
C GLN A 260 -10.49 37.17 -40.79
N THR A 261 -9.43 37.31 -41.58
CA THR A 261 -8.73 36.16 -42.17
C THR A 261 -7.58 35.74 -41.27
N LEU A 262 -7.46 34.44 -41.00
CA LEU A 262 -6.36 33.86 -40.22
C LEU A 262 -5.49 32.96 -41.11
N ASP A 263 -4.20 33.24 -41.14
CA ASP A 263 -3.23 32.51 -41.95
C ASP A 263 -2.35 31.60 -41.08
N LEU A 264 -2.56 30.30 -41.17
CA LEU A 264 -1.72 29.25 -40.60
C LEU A 264 -0.91 28.60 -41.72
N THR A 265 -0.06 29.39 -42.34
CA THR A 265 0.57 29.05 -43.62
C THR A 265 1.92 28.35 -43.52
N ASP A 266 2.42 28.10 -42.30
CA ASP A 266 3.75 27.51 -42.10
C ASP A 266 3.87 26.47 -40.97
N ILE A 267 2.96 25.49 -40.95
CA ILE A 267 3.01 24.41 -39.95
C ILE A 267 4.02 23.34 -40.40
N ALA A 268 5.21 23.31 -39.80
CA ALA A 268 6.19 22.25 -40.05
C ALA A 268 5.84 21.00 -39.23
N LEU A 269 5.51 19.90 -39.92
CA LEU A 269 5.23 18.63 -39.26
C LEU A 269 6.54 17.88 -39.01
N GLU A 270 6.71 17.40 -37.78
CA GLU A 270 7.86 16.60 -37.40
C GLU A 270 7.69 15.14 -37.84
N PRO A 271 8.70 14.48 -38.42
CA PRO A 271 8.67 13.04 -38.70
C PRO A 271 8.32 12.21 -37.45
N ALA A 272 7.53 11.16 -37.62
CA ALA A 272 7.23 10.20 -36.56
C ALA A 272 8.44 9.33 -36.24
N ASP A 273 8.75 9.15 -34.95
CA ASP A 273 9.88 8.34 -34.52
C ASP A 273 9.74 6.89 -35.01
N ALA A 274 10.86 6.28 -35.39
CA ALA A 274 10.91 4.86 -35.68
C ALA A 274 10.94 4.06 -34.38
N VAL A 275 10.30 2.91 -34.34
CA VAL A 275 10.29 2.00 -33.18
C VAL A 275 11.17 0.80 -33.48
N VAL A 276 12.17 0.55 -32.63
CA VAL A 276 13.05 -0.61 -32.71
C VAL A 276 12.83 -1.52 -31.50
N TYR A 277 12.34 -2.73 -31.74
CA TYR A 277 12.25 -3.77 -30.73
C TYR A 277 13.61 -4.47 -30.60
N LEU A 278 14.36 -4.16 -29.53
CA LEU A 278 15.70 -4.67 -29.28
C LEU A 278 15.65 -5.88 -28.34
N VAL A 279 16.27 -6.99 -28.75
CA VAL A 279 16.44 -8.21 -27.94
C VAL A 279 17.91 -8.56 -27.87
N SER A 280 18.38 -9.01 -26.69
CA SER A 280 19.74 -9.53 -26.54
C SER A 280 19.78 -11.00 -26.16
N ASN A 281 20.87 -11.68 -26.52
CA ASN A 281 21.22 -13.01 -26.03
C ASN A 281 22.61 -12.97 -25.39
N PRO A 282 22.76 -13.18 -24.07
CA PRO A 282 21.70 -13.45 -23.09
C PRO A 282 20.75 -12.25 -22.87
N PRO A 283 19.51 -12.47 -22.36
CA PRO A 283 18.55 -11.40 -22.11
C PRO A 283 19.01 -10.46 -20.99
N SER A 284 18.31 -9.34 -20.79
CA SER A 284 18.61 -8.34 -19.76
C SER A 284 20.04 -7.76 -19.88
N ALA A 285 20.45 -7.37 -21.09
CA ALA A 285 21.61 -6.52 -21.28
C ALA A 285 21.19 -5.05 -21.09
N ASN A 286 22.03 -4.28 -20.41
CA ASN A 286 21.85 -2.83 -20.34
C ASN A 286 22.04 -2.22 -21.72
N THR A 287 21.16 -1.31 -22.08
CA THR A 287 21.13 -0.68 -23.40
C THR A 287 21.30 0.82 -23.27
N THR A 288 22.23 1.37 -24.05
CA THR A 288 22.31 2.82 -24.29
C THR A 288 22.10 3.14 -25.77
N VAL A 289 21.47 4.27 -26.04
CA VAL A 289 21.34 4.86 -27.38
C VAL A 289 22.03 6.20 -27.34
N ASP A 290 23.03 6.39 -28.19
CA ASP A 290 23.83 7.62 -28.29
C ASP A 290 24.45 8.09 -26.95
N GLY A 291 24.64 7.15 -26.01
CA GLY A 291 25.23 7.38 -24.70
C GLY A 291 24.22 7.49 -23.55
N GLU A 292 22.93 7.63 -23.84
CA GLU A 292 21.87 7.68 -22.82
C GLU A 292 21.38 6.27 -22.48
N TYR A 293 21.24 5.97 -21.19
CA TYR A 293 20.77 4.67 -20.71
C TYR A 293 19.24 4.58 -20.75
N LEU A 294 18.72 3.56 -21.45
CA LEU A 294 17.28 3.41 -21.67
C LEU A 294 16.67 2.17 -20.98
N GLY A 295 17.49 1.29 -20.41
CA GLY A 295 17.00 0.13 -19.65
C GLY A 295 17.64 -1.20 -20.06
N LEU A 296 16.91 -2.28 -19.78
CA LEU A 296 17.32 -3.66 -20.02
C LEU A 296 16.53 -4.27 -21.18
N THR A 297 17.18 -5.04 -22.05
CA THR A 297 16.50 -5.82 -23.10
C THR A 297 15.65 -6.97 -22.53
N PRO A 298 14.53 -7.37 -23.18
CA PRO A 298 13.97 -6.79 -24.39
C PRO A 298 13.32 -5.42 -24.14
N LEU A 299 13.51 -4.48 -25.06
CA LEU A 299 13.07 -3.08 -24.91
C LEU A 299 12.67 -2.47 -26.26
N GLU A 300 11.64 -1.63 -26.28
CA GLU A 300 11.28 -0.78 -27.42
C GLU A 300 12.03 0.56 -27.35
N LEU A 301 12.71 0.90 -28.45
CA LEU A 301 13.50 2.12 -28.58
C LEU A 301 12.84 3.05 -29.60
N ALA A 302 12.65 4.32 -29.24
CA ALA A 302 12.31 5.37 -30.20
C ALA A 302 13.61 5.89 -30.84
N ILE A 303 13.71 5.80 -32.17
CA ILE A 303 14.86 6.25 -32.96
C ILE A 303 14.43 7.42 -33.84
N THR A 304 15.19 8.52 -33.75
CA THR A 304 14.94 9.69 -34.58
C THR A 304 15.14 9.38 -36.07
N PRO A 305 14.14 9.60 -36.93
CA PRO A 305 14.23 9.25 -38.34
C PRO A 305 15.34 9.99 -39.09
N GLY A 306 16.01 9.29 -40.01
CA GLY A 306 17.05 9.87 -40.87
C GLY A 306 18.40 10.15 -40.19
N GLN A 307 18.50 10.02 -38.86
CA GLN A 307 19.75 10.08 -38.12
C GLN A 307 20.30 8.68 -37.85
N THR A 308 21.63 8.56 -37.76
CA THR A 308 22.28 7.29 -37.40
C THR A 308 22.52 7.25 -35.91
N SER A 309 21.76 6.43 -35.18
CA SER A 309 21.93 6.21 -33.75
C SER A 309 22.83 5.02 -33.48
N THR A 310 23.63 5.11 -32.41
CA THR A 310 24.51 4.04 -31.93
C THR A 310 23.93 3.39 -30.69
N ILE A 311 23.55 2.12 -30.81
CA ILE A 311 23.04 1.29 -29.72
C ILE A 311 24.21 0.49 -29.14
N LYS A 312 24.51 0.67 -27.85
CA LYS A 312 25.50 -0.15 -27.14
C LYS A 312 24.80 -1.01 -26.09
N LEU A 313 25.18 -2.28 -26.07
CA LEU A 313 24.70 -3.26 -25.11
C LEU A 313 25.85 -3.74 -24.23
N TYR A 314 25.61 -3.80 -22.93
CA TYR A 314 26.60 -4.24 -21.94
C TYR A 314 25.95 -5.14 -20.89
N LYS A 315 26.64 -6.23 -20.55
CA LYS A 315 26.22 -7.19 -19.53
C LYS A 315 27.45 -7.78 -18.85
N GLN A 316 27.40 -7.91 -17.53
CA GLN A 316 28.51 -8.47 -16.75
C GLN A 316 28.88 -9.89 -17.22
N GLY A 317 30.18 -10.15 -17.40
CA GLY A 317 30.70 -11.41 -17.94
C GLY A 317 30.63 -11.53 -19.46
N TYR A 318 30.26 -10.46 -20.17
CA TYR A 318 30.17 -10.42 -21.64
C TYR A 318 30.84 -9.16 -22.20
N LEU A 319 31.43 -9.30 -23.38
CA LEU A 319 31.96 -8.17 -24.14
C LEU A 319 30.82 -7.26 -24.62
N ALA A 320 31.04 -5.95 -24.53
CA ALA A 320 30.07 -4.97 -25.01
C ALA A 320 29.89 -5.07 -26.52
N ALA A 321 28.64 -5.02 -26.99
CA ALA A 321 28.31 -4.99 -28.42
C ALA A 321 27.79 -3.61 -28.81
N SER A 322 28.21 -3.11 -29.97
CA SER A 322 27.74 -1.86 -30.55
C SER A 322 27.11 -2.11 -31.91
N ARG A 323 25.96 -1.50 -32.17
CA ARG A 323 25.24 -1.53 -33.46
C ARG A 323 24.85 -0.12 -33.85
N LYS A 324 24.94 0.20 -35.14
CA LYS A 324 24.42 1.46 -35.68
C LYS A 324 23.12 1.18 -36.42
N ILE A 325 22.15 2.07 -36.27
CA ILE A 325 20.87 1.98 -36.97
C ILE A 325 20.48 3.35 -37.51
N THR A 326 19.92 3.34 -38.73
CA THR A 326 19.28 4.47 -39.36
C THR A 326 17.91 3.98 -39.77
N ALA A 327 16.85 4.65 -39.34
CA ALA A 327 15.47 4.25 -39.63
C ALA A 327 14.73 5.38 -40.35
N ALA A 328 13.77 5.01 -41.19
CA ALA A 328 12.85 5.95 -41.81
C ALA A 328 11.69 6.28 -40.85
N SER A 329 10.96 7.35 -41.18
CA SER A 329 9.88 7.84 -40.34
C SER A 329 8.75 6.81 -40.21
N GLY A 330 8.38 6.47 -38.99
CA GLY A 330 7.33 5.46 -38.69
C GLY A 330 7.73 4.00 -38.91
N ASP A 331 9.00 3.68 -39.14
CA ASP A 331 9.47 2.29 -39.25
C ASP A 331 9.20 1.50 -37.97
N GLN A 332 8.89 0.20 -38.12
CA GLN A 332 8.85 -0.77 -37.03
C GLN A 332 9.88 -1.87 -37.31
N LEU A 333 11.00 -1.84 -36.59
CA LEU A 333 12.15 -2.72 -36.82
C LEU A 333 12.38 -3.64 -35.62
N ARG A 334 13.00 -4.78 -35.87
CA ARG A 334 13.47 -5.70 -34.83
C ARG A 334 14.98 -5.86 -34.92
N MET A 335 15.66 -5.79 -33.78
CA MET A 335 17.10 -6.01 -33.69
C MET A 335 17.42 -7.07 -32.64
N ASP A 336 18.05 -8.16 -33.06
CA ASP A 336 18.54 -9.20 -32.16
C ASP A 336 20.07 -9.12 -32.05
N VAL A 337 20.61 -8.97 -30.83
CA VAL A 337 22.05 -8.81 -30.58
C VAL A 337 22.57 -9.91 -29.66
N ARG A 338 23.50 -10.73 -30.15
CA ARG A 338 24.23 -11.69 -29.33
C ARG A 338 25.47 -11.03 -28.70
N LEU A 339 25.63 -11.17 -27.38
CA LEU A 339 26.82 -10.77 -26.65
C LEU A 339 27.77 -11.97 -26.52
N GLU A 340 29.05 -11.75 -26.77
CA GLU A 340 30.08 -12.78 -26.61
C GLU A 340 30.58 -12.81 -25.16
N PRO A 341 30.73 -13.97 -24.52
CA PRO A 341 31.21 -14.06 -23.14
C PRO A 341 32.66 -13.61 -23.05
N GLU A 342 32.97 -12.85 -22.00
CA GLU A 342 34.34 -12.45 -21.67
C GLU A 342 34.96 -13.55 -20.79
N LEU A 343 35.74 -14.44 -21.41
CA LEU A 343 36.32 -15.60 -20.73
C LEU A 343 37.66 -15.27 -20.05
N VAL A 344 37.81 -15.74 -18.81
CA VAL A 344 38.99 -15.59 -17.96
C VAL A 344 39.49 -16.98 -17.54
N GLN A 345 40.82 -17.16 -17.50
CA GLN A 345 41.40 -18.41 -17.01
C GLN A 345 41.41 -18.47 -15.48
N VAL A 346 40.93 -19.58 -14.92
CA VAL A 346 40.96 -19.89 -13.49
C VAL A 346 41.66 -21.22 -13.27
N LEU A 347 42.76 -21.20 -12.50
CA LEU A 347 43.51 -22.38 -12.08
C LEU A 347 42.99 -22.86 -10.71
N PHE A 348 42.43 -24.07 -10.67
CA PHE A 348 42.00 -24.73 -9.44
C PHE A 348 43.07 -25.73 -9.00
N ASN A 349 43.78 -25.41 -7.92
CA ASN A 349 44.71 -26.34 -7.27
C ASN A 349 43.98 -27.06 -6.14
N ILE A 350 43.48 -28.25 -6.43
CA ILE A 350 42.65 -29.01 -5.49
C ILE A 350 43.49 -30.14 -4.87
N SER A 351 43.45 -30.22 -3.55
CA SER A 351 44.01 -31.32 -2.77
C SER A 351 42.90 -31.93 -1.93
N PRO A 352 42.65 -33.24 -2.03
CA PRO A 352 43.34 -34.23 -2.86
C PRO A 352 43.01 -34.06 -4.37
N PRO A 353 43.92 -34.45 -5.28
CA PRO A 353 43.79 -34.14 -6.72
C PRO A 353 42.61 -34.85 -7.39
N ASP A 354 42.21 -36.02 -6.93
CA ASP A 354 41.06 -36.77 -7.44
C ASP A 354 39.69 -36.25 -6.97
N ALA A 355 39.64 -35.11 -6.27
CA ALA A 355 38.38 -34.47 -5.90
C ALA A 355 37.70 -33.81 -7.11
N GLU A 356 36.39 -34.03 -7.24
CA GLU A 356 35.58 -33.54 -8.35
C GLU A 356 35.20 -32.07 -8.15
N LEU A 357 35.44 -31.26 -9.17
CA LEU A 357 35.07 -29.85 -9.26
C LEU A 357 33.76 -29.69 -10.03
N PHE A 358 32.86 -28.89 -9.47
CA PHE A 358 31.62 -28.45 -10.10
C PHE A 358 31.62 -26.92 -10.18
N VAL A 359 31.31 -26.39 -11.36
CA VAL A 359 31.14 -24.95 -11.60
C VAL A 359 29.70 -24.71 -12.02
N ASP A 360 28.98 -23.85 -11.29
CA ASP A 360 27.55 -23.57 -11.48
C ASP A 360 26.69 -24.85 -11.54
N GLY A 361 27.04 -25.85 -10.74
CA GLY A 361 26.36 -27.15 -10.67
C GLY A 361 26.76 -28.15 -11.76
N SER A 362 27.58 -27.77 -12.73
CA SER A 362 28.04 -28.65 -13.81
C SER A 362 29.42 -29.26 -13.51
N PRO A 363 29.61 -30.58 -13.70
CA PRO A 363 30.91 -31.22 -13.48
C PRO A 363 31.96 -30.64 -14.44
N SER A 364 33.08 -30.21 -13.87
CA SER A 364 34.13 -29.43 -14.57
C SER A 364 35.54 -30.03 -14.40
N GLY A 365 35.62 -31.31 -14.05
CA GLY A 365 36.86 -32.07 -13.94
C GLY A 365 37.28 -32.37 -12.49
N ALA A 366 38.52 -32.82 -12.32
CA ALA A 366 39.17 -33.03 -11.02
C ALA A 366 40.53 -32.31 -11.01
N GLY A 367 41.06 -31.99 -9.83
CA GLY A 367 42.23 -31.12 -9.72
C GLY A 367 43.60 -31.79 -9.98
N PRO A 368 44.64 -30.98 -10.21
CA PRO A 368 44.59 -29.56 -10.58
C PRO A 368 44.04 -29.36 -12.01
N VAL A 369 43.21 -28.34 -12.21
CA VAL A 369 42.54 -28.07 -13.50
C VAL A 369 42.46 -26.57 -13.79
N THR A 370 42.65 -26.18 -15.05
CA THR A 370 42.46 -24.80 -15.53
C THR A 370 41.19 -24.71 -16.37
N LEU A 371 40.28 -23.80 -16.02
CA LEU A 371 39.03 -23.58 -16.74
C LEU A 371 38.95 -22.15 -17.30
N SER A 372 38.29 -21.98 -18.44
CA SER A 372 37.93 -20.67 -18.98
C SER A 372 36.50 -20.33 -18.57
N LEU A 373 36.37 -19.44 -17.58
CA LEU A 373 35.09 -19.04 -16.99
C LEU A 373 34.74 -17.60 -17.39
N PRO A 374 33.48 -17.30 -17.72
CA PRO A 374 33.04 -15.92 -17.89
C PRO A 374 33.38 -15.03 -16.68
N ALA A 375 33.67 -13.74 -16.91
CA ALA A 375 33.97 -12.76 -15.86
C ALA A 375 32.72 -12.33 -15.06
N ARG A 376 32.03 -13.30 -14.46
CA ARG A 376 30.86 -13.12 -13.58
C ARG A 376 31.01 -14.00 -12.35
N GLU A 377 30.09 -13.88 -11.40
CA GLU A 377 30.05 -14.78 -10.27
C GLU A 377 29.76 -16.23 -10.72
N HIS A 378 30.55 -17.16 -10.19
CA HIS A 378 30.43 -18.60 -10.36
C HIS A 378 30.39 -19.29 -8.99
N GLN A 379 29.51 -20.27 -8.85
CA GLN A 379 29.50 -21.16 -7.69
C GLN A 379 30.47 -22.33 -7.92
N ILE A 380 31.38 -22.51 -6.97
CA ILE A 380 32.41 -23.54 -6.99
C ILE A 380 32.09 -24.55 -5.90
N VAL A 381 31.88 -25.80 -6.28
CA VAL A 381 31.71 -26.90 -5.34
C VAL A 381 32.77 -27.95 -5.63
N VAL A 382 33.49 -28.40 -4.61
CA VAL A 382 34.46 -29.49 -4.73
C VAL A 382 34.06 -30.62 -3.80
N ARG A 383 33.98 -31.84 -4.32
CA ARG A 383 33.50 -33.02 -3.61
C ARG A 383 34.48 -34.17 -3.70
N ARG A 384 34.59 -34.93 -2.61
CA ARG A 384 35.23 -36.25 -2.60
C ARG A 384 34.67 -37.08 -1.46
N ALA A 385 34.40 -38.36 -1.72
CA ALA A 385 33.96 -39.29 -0.68
C ALA A 385 34.97 -39.34 0.49
N GLY A 386 34.46 -39.26 1.74
CA GLY A 386 35.29 -39.22 2.96
C GLY A 386 35.84 -37.83 3.32
N TYR A 387 35.48 -36.79 2.55
CA TYR A 387 35.84 -35.40 2.81
C TYR A 387 34.59 -34.54 2.93
N LEU A 388 34.72 -33.42 3.63
CA LEU A 388 33.69 -32.39 3.63
C LEU A 388 33.68 -31.65 2.29
N ASP A 389 32.48 -31.43 1.75
CA ASP A 389 32.26 -30.61 0.56
C ASP A 389 32.82 -29.19 0.79
N TYR A 390 33.59 -28.70 -0.18
CA TYR A 390 34.02 -27.31 -0.22
C TYR A 390 33.09 -26.52 -1.14
N ASN A 391 32.51 -25.42 -0.64
CA ASN A 391 31.59 -24.58 -1.40
C ASN A 391 32.02 -23.10 -1.28
N THR A 392 32.21 -22.43 -2.40
CA THR A 392 32.55 -21.00 -2.45
C THR A 392 31.99 -20.32 -3.69
N ARG A 393 32.03 -19.00 -3.73
CA ARG A 393 31.71 -18.20 -4.90
C ARG A 393 32.94 -17.41 -5.33
N ILE A 394 33.20 -17.38 -6.63
CA ILE A 394 34.29 -16.59 -7.20
C ILE A 394 33.76 -15.72 -8.33
N THR A 395 34.33 -14.53 -8.50
CA THR A 395 34.10 -13.68 -9.67
C THR A 395 35.47 -13.46 -10.33
N PRO A 396 35.79 -14.17 -11.43
CA PRO A 396 37.08 -14.05 -12.07
C PRO A 396 37.36 -12.61 -12.52
N PRO A 397 38.51 -12.02 -12.12
CA PRO A 397 38.87 -10.67 -12.52
C PRO A 397 39.27 -10.64 -14.00
N SER A 398 38.72 -9.70 -14.76
CA SER A 398 39.08 -9.51 -16.17
C SER A 398 40.57 -9.27 -16.36
N GLY A 399 41.16 -9.90 -17.39
CA GLY A 399 42.54 -9.68 -17.82
C GLY A 399 43.64 -10.33 -16.99
N VAL A 400 43.32 -11.01 -15.89
CA VAL A 400 44.31 -11.69 -15.03
C VAL A 400 43.85 -13.12 -14.71
N THR A 401 44.78 -14.08 -14.78
CA THR A 401 44.50 -15.46 -14.36
C THR A 401 44.29 -15.53 -12.85
N GLN A 402 43.15 -16.07 -12.41
CA GLN A 402 42.88 -16.31 -10.99
C GLN A 402 43.34 -17.71 -10.58
N GLN A 403 43.98 -17.81 -9.42
CA GLN A 403 44.34 -19.10 -8.82
C GLN A 403 43.54 -19.34 -7.55
N LEU A 404 42.94 -20.52 -7.41
CA LEU A 404 42.20 -20.95 -6.23
C LEU A 404 42.82 -22.24 -5.69
N ASN A 405 43.38 -22.16 -4.47
CA ASN A 405 43.94 -23.31 -3.77
C ASN A 405 42.87 -23.87 -2.81
N ILE A 406 42.45 -25.11 -3.05
CA ILE A 406 41.39 -25.79 -2.30
C ILE A 406 41.99 -27.02 -1.63
N GLN A 407 41.94 -27.08 -0.30
CA GLN A 407 42.31 -28.26 0.46
C GLN A 407 41.09 -28.80 1.18
N LEU A 408 40.58 -29.96 0.74
CA LEU A 408 39.48 -30.63 1.41
C LEU A 408 39.96 -31.19 2.74
N LYS A 409 39.09 -31.09 3.76
CA LYS A 409 39.31 -31.68 5.07
C LYS A 409 38.52 -32.97 5.18
N THR A 410 39.15 -33.99 5.75
CA THR A 410 38.41 -35.19 6.16
C THR A 410 37.45 -34.84 7.30
N GLU A 411 36.38 -35.60 7.46
CA GLU A 411 35.45 -35.41 8.58
C GLU A 411 36.17 -35.54 9.94
N ALA A 412 37.12 -36.46 10.04
CA ALA A 412 37.93 -36.66 11.24
C ALA A 412 38.81 -35.44 11.56
N GLN A 413 39.46 -34.84 10.56
CA GLN A 413 40.25 -33.62 10.74
C GLN A 413 39.37 -32.44 11.16
N ALA A 414 38.20 -32.29 10.54
CA ALA A 414 37.27 -31.24 10.89
C ALA A 414 36.75 -31.39 12.33
N LYS A 415 36.45 -32.63 12.76
CA LYS A 415 36.11 -32.91 14.16
C LYS A 415 37.25 -32.54 15.11
N LEU A 416 38.49 -32.91 14.79
CA LEU A 416 39.66 -32.58 15.61
C LEU A 416 39.88 -31.07 15.75
N GLU A 417 39.71 -30.30 14.67
CA GLU A 417 39.83 -28.83 14.70
C GLU A 417 38.72 -28.14 15.48
N GLN A 418 37.53 -28.77 15.61
CA GLN A 418 36.43 -28.26 16.41
C GLN A 418 36.63 -28.48 17.92
N ILE A 419 37.57 -29.36 18.31
CA ILE A 419 37.85 -29.62 19.72
C ILE A 419 38.48 -28.39 20.35
N LYS A 420 37.75 -27.76 21.28
CA LYS A 420 38.25 -26.62 22.04
C LYS A 420 39.21 -27.10 23.13
N PRO A 421 40.39 -26.50 23.31
CA PRO A 421 41.30 -26.87 24.39
C PRO A 421 40.75 -26.53 25.79
N VAL A 422 39.79 -25.59 25.83
CA VAL A 422 39.09 -25.15 27.04
C VAL A 422 37.62 -24.99 26.72
N ILE A 423 36.75 -25.49 27.60
CA ILE A 423 35.31 -25.31 27.54
C ILE A 423 34.82 -24.59 28.79
N THR A 424 33.69 -23.89 28.64
CA THR A 424 33.00 -23.25 29.75
C THR A 424 31.61 -23.87 29.88
N THR A 425 31.26 -24.27 31.09
CA THR A 425 29.98 -24.92 31.38
C THR A 425 28.85 -23.91 31.50
N HIS A 426 27.61 -24.39 31.50
CA HIS A 426 26.43 -23.56 31.76
C HIS A 426 26.52 -22.81 33.10
N ALA A 427 27.13 -23.41 34.12
CA ALA A 427 27.34 -22.79 35.43
C ALA A 427 28.57 -21.86 35.48
N GLY A 428 29.28 -21.65 34.36
CA GLY A 428 30.43 -20.75 34.28
C GLY A 428 31.77 -21.38 34.70
N GLN A 429 31.83 -22.69 34.94
CA GLN A 429 33.09 -23.37 35.23
C GLN A 429 33.93 -23.49 33.97
N THR A 430 35.24 -23.36 34.12
CA THR A 430 36.17 -23.57 33.01
C THR A 430 36.85 -24.92 33.16
N LEU A 431 36.80 -25.76 32.12
CA LEU A 431 37.50 -27.04 32.07
C LEU A 431 38.52 -27.06 30.94
N LYS A 432 39.68 -27.63 31.22
CA LYS A 432 40.78 -27.79 30.25
C LYS A 432 40.86 -29.23 29.76
N LEU A 433 41.11 -29.40 28.47
CA LEU A 433 41.29 -30.69 27.84
C LEU A 433 42.68 -31.27 28.12
N PHE A 434 42.70 -32.52 28.56
CA PHE A 434 43.89 -33.32 28.77
C PHE A 434 43.88 -34.55 27.85
N ARG A 435 45.06 -34.87 27.31
CA ARG A 435 45.34 -36.07 26.51
C ARG A 435 46.48 -36.85 27.15
N PRO A 436 46.24 -37.44 28.34
CA PRO A 436 47.26 -38.19 29.04
C PRO A 436 47.59 -39.50 28.31
N ASP A 437 48.84 -39.95 28.46
CA ASP A 437 49.27 -41.27 27.99
C ASP A 437 49.18 -42.30 29.13
N SER A 438 50.26 -42.46 29.91
CA SER A 438 50.29 -43.36 31.06
C SER A 438 51.14 -42.78 32.18
N PHE A 439 50.88 -43.22 33.41
CA PHE A 439 51.68 -42.83 34.58
C PHE A 439 51.65 -43.90 35.68
N SER A 440 52.59 -43.75 36.61
CA SER A 440 52.63 -44.57 37.83
C SER A 440 51.87 -43.87 38.95
N MET A 441 50.70 -44.39 39.30
CA MET A 441 49.84 -43.88 40.36
C MET A 441 50.26 -44.45 41.72
N GLY A 442 50.10 -43.69 42.80
CA GLY A 442 50.41 -44.09 44.17
C GLY A 442 51.81 -43.68 44.62
N ALA A 443 52.26 -44.24 45.74
CA ALA A 443 53.51 -43.86 46.39
C ALA A 443 54.46 -45.06 46.57
N SER A 444 55.77 -44.80 46.42
CA SER A 444 56.80 -45.81 46.69
C SER A 444 56.79 -46.22 48.16
N ARG A 445 57.09 -47.49 48.46
CA ARG A 445 57.22 -47.99 49.85
C ARG A 445 58.26 -47.22 50.68
N ARG A 446 59.19 -46.53 50.03
CA ARG A 446 60.24 -45.72 50.68
C ARG A 446 59.86 -44.26 50.85
N GLU A 447 58.70 -43.84 50.34
CA GLU A 447 58.28 -42.44 50.38
C GLU A 447 57.82 -42.04 51.80
N PRO A 448 58.44 -41.03 52.44
CA PRO A 448 58.01 -40.56 53.75
C PRO A 448 56.57 -40.06 53.73
N GLY A 449 55.77 -40.51 54.71
CA GLY A 449 54.36 -40.16 54.85
C GLY A 449 53.39 -41.13 54.17
N ARG A 450 53.86 -42.10 53.37
CA ARG A 450 53.00 -43.06 52.66
C ARG A 450 52.11 -43.87 53.59
N ARG A 451 50.82 -44.03 53.23
CA ARG A 451 49.91 -45.02 53.83
C ARG A 451 49.86 -46.36 53.08
N PRO A 452 49.45 -47.47 53.73
CA PRO A 452 49.37 -48.78 53.09
C PRO A 452 48.46 -48.85 51.85
N ASN A 453 47.42 -48.02 51.79
CA ASN A 453 46.44 -47.93 50.70
C ASN A 453 46.95 -47.21 49.43
N GLU A 454 48.20 -46.72 49.42
CA GLU A 454 48.79 -45.97 48.31
C GLU A 454 49.81 -46.82 47.53
N SER A 455 49.42 -48.05 47.18
CA SER A 455 50.28 -48.95 46.39
C SER A 455 50.56 -48.39 44.99
N LEU A 456 51.78 -48.59 44.47
CA LEU A 456 52.12 -48.21 43.10
C LEU A 456 51.35 -49.08 42.09
N ARG A 457 50.76 -48.41 41.09
CA ARG A 457 49.98 -49.02 40.01
C ARG A 457 50.31 -48.34 38.67
N ASN A 458 50.25 -49.08 37.58
CA ASN A 458 50.45 -48.53 36.24
C ASN A 458 49.08 -48.23 35.61
N VAL A 459 48.85 -46.97 35.25
CA VAL A 459 47.60 -46.54 34.62
C VAL A 459 47.89 -46.01 33.23
N ALA A 460 47.10 -46.42 32.25
CA ALA A 460 47.09 -45.88 30.90
C ALA A 460 45.72 -45.26 30.60
N PHE A 461 45.71 -44.17 29.85
CA PHE A 461 44.52 -43.48 29.42
C PHE A 461 44.36 -43.64 27.91
N LYS A 462 43.16 -44.03 27.46
CA LYS A 462 42.80 -44.02 26.04
C LYS A 462 41.85 -42.89 25.69
N ARG A 463 41.20 -42.32 26.71
CA ARG A 463 40.22 -41.27 26.54
C ARG A 463 40.80 -39.93 27.00
N ALA A 464 40.72 -38.94 26.11
CA ALA A 464 40.93 -37.57 26.51
C ALA A 464 39.76 -37.09 27.38
N PHE A 465 40.03 -36.22 28.33
CA PHE A 465 39.01 -35.67 29.21
C PHE A 465 39.27 -34.20 29.51
N TYR A 466 38.20 -33.46 29.73
CA TYR A 466 38.18 -32.14 30.32
C TYR A 466 38.15 -32.26 31.85
N LEU A 467 38.90 -31.40 32.54
CA LEU A 467 38.88 -31.30 34.00
C LEU A 467 38.76 -29.83 34.43
N GLY A 468 37.95 -29.58 35.45
CA GLY A 468 37.73 -28.26 36.03
C GLY A 468 39.03 -27.65 36.55
N LEU A 469 39.28 -26.40 36.16
CA LEU A 469 40.47 -25.66 36.60
C LEU A 469 40.48 -25.41 38.12
N HIS A 470 39.29 -25.29 38.71
CA HIS A 470 39.04 -25.00 40.12
C HIS A 470 38.04 -26.01 40.68
N GLU A 471 37.93 -26.09 42.02
CA GLU A 471 36.77 -26.71 42.65
C GLU A 471 35.48 -25.96 42.28
N VAL A 472 34.34 -26.65 42.40
CA VAL A 472 33.02 -26.04 42.20
C VAL A 472 32.77 -25.03 43.32
N THR A 473 32.38 -23.80 42.98
CA THR A 473 32.13 -22.75 43.98
C THR A 473 30.72 -22.81 44.56
N ASN A 474 30.50 -22.16 45.70
CA ASN A 474 29.17 -22.01 46.29
C ASN A 474 28.18 -21.31 45.35
N GLU A 475 28.63 -20.29 44.60
CA GLU A 475 27.80 -19.62 43.59
C GLU A 475 27.34 -20.59 42.50
N GLN A 476 28.27 -21.38 41.96
CA GLN A 476 27.99 -22.35 40.91
C GLN A 476 27.08 -23.49 41.38
N TYR A 477 27.27 -23.97 42.60
CA TYR A 477 26.44 -25.03 43.18
C TYR A 477 25.01 -24.55 43.45
N ARG A 478 24.83 -23.30 43.89
CA ARG A 478 23.51 -22.70 44.13
C ARG A 478 22.65 -22.54 42.87
N LEU A 479 23.25 -22.59 41.68
CA LEU A 479 22.48 -22.67 40.43
C LEU A 479 21.64 -23.95 40.33
N MET A 480 22.12 -25.06 40.92
CA MET A 480 21.34 -26.30 41.05
C MET A 480 20.41 -26.24 42.26
N ASN A 481 20.93 -25.82 43.42
CA ASN A 481 20.18 -25.78 44.68
C ASN A 481 20.32 -24.40 45.36
N PRO A 482 19.41 -23.45 45.07
CA PRO A 482 19.51 -22.07 45.54
C PRO A 482 19.49 -21.90 47.06
N THR A 483 18.95 -22.89 47.78
CA THR A 483 18.85 -22.88 49.25
C THR A 483 20.05 -23.53 49.95
N TYR A 484 20.97 -24.11 49.19
CA TYR A 484 22.13 -24.79 49.77
C TYR A 484 23.07 -23.80 50.46
N THR A 485 23.64 -24.23 51.59
CA THR A 485 24.66 -23.50 52.32
C THR A 485 25.79 -24.43 52.76
N SER A 486 27.03 -24.01 52.54
CA SER A 486 28.23 -24.65 53.11
C SER A 486 28.39 -24.32 54.60
N GLY A 487 27.53 -23.49 55.18
CA GLY A 487 27.52 -23.15 56.60
C GLY A 487 28.70 -22.28 57.06
N GLU A 488 29.00 -22.37 58.35
CA GLU A 488 30.11 -21.67 59.00
C GLU A 488 30.83 -22.62 59.96
N LEU A 489 32.08 -22.26 60.29
CA LEU A 489 32.95 -22.97 61.20
C LEU A 489 33.53 -21.96 62.21
N GLU A 490 33.16 -22.10 63.49
CA GLU A 490 33.60 -21.21 64.58
C GLU A 490 33.47 -19.70 64.24
N GLY A 491 32.37 -19.33 63.58
CA GLY A 491 32.08 -17.95 63.15
C GLY A 491 32.75 -17.51 61.84
N VAL A 492 33.51 -18.38 61.17
CA VAL A 492 34.03 -18.14 59.81
C VAL A 492 33.10 -18.79 58.78
N SER A 493 32.57 -17.97 57.87
CA SER A 493 31.70 -18.43 56.80
C SER A 493 32.45 -19.29 55.79
N LEU A 494 31.90 -20.48 55.51
CA LEU A 494 32.32 -21.35 54.39
C LEU A 494 31.45 -21.12 53.14
N ASN A 495 30.47 -20.22 53.23
CA ASN A 495 29.39 -20.07 52.24
C ASN A 495 29.57 -18.88 51.28
N GLY A 496 30.75 -18.24 51.27
CA GLY A 496 31.04 -17.16 50.33
C GLY A 496 31.02 -17.62 48.88
N ASP A 497 30.55 -16.76 47.97
CA ASP A 497 30.25 -17.09 46.57
C ASP A 497 31.42 -17.72 45.80
N GLN A 498 32.63 -17.19 46.00
CA GLN A 498 33.87 -17.65 45.36
C GLN A 498 34.64 -18.71 46.17
N LEU A 499 34.14 -19.08 47.36
CA LEU A 499 34.69 -20.20 48.12
C LEU A 499 34.25 -21.52 47.46
N PRO A 500 35.06 -22.59 47.56
CA PRO A 500 34.64 -23.91 47.12
C PRO A 500 33.41 -24.36 47.91
N VAL A 501 32.48 -25.04 47.24
CA VAL A 501 31.36 -25.67 47.92
C VAL A 501 31.88 -26.79 48.81
N ALA A 502 31.48 -26.78 50.07
CA ALA A 502 31.83 -27.77 51.08
C ALA A 502 30.58 -28.36 51.71
N ARG A 503 30.74 -29.34 52.61
CA ARG A 503 29.64 -30.05 53.30
C ARG A 503 28.64 -30.74 52.36
N VAL A 504 29.07 -31.04 51.14
CA VAL A 504 28.30 -31.84 50.18
C VAL A 504 28.63 -33.32 50.35
N THR A 505 27.64 -34.18 50.15
CA THR A 505 27.88 -35.62 50.00
C THR A 505 28.39 -35.93 48.59
N TRP A 506 29.01 -37.10 48.40
CA TRP A 506 29.38 -37.57 47.07
C TRP A 506 28.16 -37.65 46.13
N GLU A 507 27.02 -38.09 46.65
CA GLU A 507 25.78 -38.23 45.87
C GLU A 507 25.28 -36.87 45.37
N GLN A 508 25.32 -35.85 46.21
CA GLN A 508 24.99 -34.48 45.84
C GLN A 508 25.94 -33.92 44.76
N ALA A 509 27.23 -34.23 44.86
CA ALA A 509 28.23 -33.86 43.86
C ALA A 509 27.99 -34.58 42.50
N ALA A 510 27.63 -35.86 42.54
CA ALA A 510 27.25 -36.63 41.35
C ALA A 510 25.94 -36.11 40.71
N GLN A 511 24.95 -35.76 41.52
CA GLN A 511 23.70 -35.13 41.07
C GLN A 511 23.95 -33.77 40.42
N TYR A 512 24.89 -32.97 40.95
CA TYR A 512 25.32 -31.73 40.32
C TYR A 512 25.89 -31.94 38.92
N CYS A 513 26.71 -32.98 38.73
CA CYS A 513 27.23 -33.35 37.42
C CYS A 513 26.12 -33.75 36.44
N ASN A 514 25.14 -34.54 36.88
CA ASN A 514 23.98 -34.86 36.05
C ASN A 514 23.12 -33.62 35.76
N TRP A 515 22.90 -32.74 36.74
CA TRP A 515 22.19 -31.48 36.54
C TRP A 515 22.87 -30.61 35.48
N LEU A 516 24.20 -30.49 35.53
CA LEU A 516 24.96 -29.72 34.54
C LEU A 516 24.86 -30.34 33.15
N SER A 517 24.91 -31.68 33.07
CA SER A 517 24.72 -32.43 31.81
C SER A 517 23.35 -32.15 31.20
N ARG A 518 22.28 -32.06 32.02
CA ARG A 518 20.94 -31.68 31.57
C ARG A 518 20.88 -30.27 30.98
N GLN A 519 21.58 -29.30 31.59
CA GLN A 519 21.60 -27.92 31.09
C GLN A 519 22.22 -27.82 29.68
N GLU A 520 23.10 -28.76 29.33
CA GLU A 520 23.83 -28.77 28.05
C GLU A 520 23.36 -29.88 27.11
N SER A 521 22.24 -30.55 27.41
CA SER A 521 21.69 -31.66 26.61
C SER A 521 22.70 -32.81 26.37
N LEU A 522 23.53 -33.10 27.37
CA LEU A 522 24.51 -34.19 27.35
C LEU A 522 23.93 -35.46 27.98
N PRO A 523 24.39 -36.66 27.55
CA PRO A 523 24.03 -37.91 28.23
C PRO A 523 24.48 -37.87 29.69
N HIS A 524 23.73 -38.48 30.60
CA HIS A 524 24.12 -38.53 32.01
C HIS A 524 25.22 -39.55 32.23
N PHE A 525 26.21 -39.23 33.05
CA PHE A 525 27.22 -40.22 33.44
C PHE A 525 26.73 -41.09 34.59
N TYR A 526 25.96 -40.52 35.52
CA TYR A 526 25.42 -41.28 36.64
C TYR A 526 23.98 -41.71 36.35
N LEU A 527 23.67 -42.97 36.65
CA LEU A 527 22.31 -43.52 36.60
C LEU A 527 21.59 -43.17 37.90
N GLU A 528 20.40 -42.60 37.79
CA GLU A 528 19.62 -42.07 38.91
C GLU A 528 18.24 -42.73 38.95
N GLU A 529 17.89 -43.37 40.07
CA GLU A 529 16.58 -43.99 40.31
C GLU A 529 16.06 -43.57 41.68
N GLY A 530 14.82 -43.08 41.75
CA GLY A 530 14.21 -42.67 43.02
C GLY A 530 14.91 -41.51 43.73
N GLY A 531 15.71 -40.71 43.01
CA GLY A 531 16.50 -39.61 43.57
C GLY A 531 17.87 -40.04 44.13
N SER A 532 18.27 -41.30 43.92
CA SER A 532 19.57 -41.83 44.33
C SER A 532 20.40 -42.33 43.16
N ILE A 533 21.73 -42.26 43.31
CA ILE A 533 22.67 -42.71 42.29
C ILE A 533 22.87 -44.23 42.41
N THR A 534 22.44 -44.99 41.39
CA THR A 534 22.45 -46.46 41.39
C THR A 534 23.55 -47.08 40.52
N GLY A 535 24.16 -46.29 39.64
CA GLY A 535 25.20 -46.79 38.74
C GLY A 535 25.85 -45.70 37.90
N ILE A 536 26.69 -46.12 36.95
CA ILE A 536 27.38 -45.25 35.99
C ILE A 536 27.21 -45.77 34.56
N ASP A 537 27.15 -44.87 33.60
CA ASP A 537 27.33 -45.16 32.18
C ASP A 537 28.76 -44.77 31.78
N PRO A 538 29.69 -45.74 31.67
CA PRO A 538 31.08 -45.44 31.33
C PRO A 538 31.24 -44.90 29.90
N GLN A 539 30.28 -45.09 29.00
CA GLN A 539 30.35 -44.56 27.63
C GLN A 539 29.88 -43.11 27.53
N SER A 540 29.21 -42.60 28.56
CA SER A 540 28.69 -41.24 28.58
C SER A 540 29.79 -40.19 28.45
N THR A 541 29.48 -39.14 27.68
CA THR A 541 30.29 -37.92 27.54
C THR A 541 29.75 -36.78 28.41
N GLY A 542 28.84 -37.06 29.34
CA GLY A 542 28.34 -36.09 30.32
C GLY A 542 29.37 -35.68 31.35
N TYR A 543 29.01 -34.66 32.14
CA TYR A 543 29.78 -34.25 33.30
C TYR A 543 29.74 -35.31 34.39
N ARG A 544 30.84 -35.43 35.12
CA ARG A 544 31.05 -36.38 36.20
C ARG A 544 32.11 -35.88 37.17
N LEU A 545 32.29 -36.59 38.28
CA LEU A 545 33.49 -36.42 39.09
C LEU A 545 34.70 -37.03 38.33
N PRO A 546 35.92 -36.48 38.49
CA PRO A 546 37.12 -37.13 37.97
C PRO A 546 37.27 -38.52 38.58
N THR A 547 37.90 -39.44 37.87
CA THR A 547 38.36 -40.68 38.52
C THR A 547 39.53 -40.38 39.43
N GLU A 548 39.80 -41.26 40.37
CA GLU A 548 40.96 -41.13 41.24
C GLU A 548 42.27 -41.06 40.43
N ALA A 549 42.36 -41.85 39.36
CA ALA A 549 43.52 -41.88 38.50
C ALA A 549 43.67 -40.60 37.67
N GLU A 550 42.57 -40.07 37.12
CA GLU A 550 42.57 -38.79 36.38
C GLU A 550 42.98 -37.64 37.30
N TRP A 551 42.43 -37.59 38.51
CA TRP A 551 42.75 -36.57 39.50
C TRP A 551 44.24 -36.61 39.87
N GLU A 552 44.77 -37.80 40.18
CA GLU A 552 46.17 -37.93 40.61
C GLU A 552 47.15 -37.69 39.45
N TRP A 553 46.82 -38.14 38.24
CA TRP A 553 47.60 -37.79 37.05
C TRP A 553 47.64 -36.28 36.85
N ALA A 554 46.48 -35.63 36.90
CA ALA A 554 46.36 -34.20 36.68
C ALA A 554 47.16 -33.40 37.72
N ALA A 555 47.12 -33.81 38.98
CA ALA A 555 47.87 -33.21 40.07
C ALA A 555 49.40 -33.43 39.94
N ARG A 556 49.84 -34.61 39.51
CA ARG A 556 51.25 -35.05 39.67
C ARG A 556 52.08 -35.07 38.41
N ALA A 557 51.51 -35.52 37.29
CA ALA A 557 52.26 -35.81 36.08
C ALA A 557 52.50 -34.51 35.29
N GLY A 558 53.75 -34.04 35.28
CA GLY A 558 54.19 -32.91 34.47
C GLY A 558 54.63 -33.31 33.06
N ASN A 559 54.94 -32.32 32.22
CA ASN A 559 55.39 -32.52 30.83
C ASN A 559 56.76 -33.25 30.71
N ASP A 560 57.53 -33.33 31.80
CA ASP A 560 58.85 -33.95 31.86
C ASP A 560 58.82 -35.39 32.42
N HIS A 561 57.61 -35.97 32.55
CA HIS A 561 57.35 -37.28 33.16
C HIS A 561 57.79 -37.42 34.63
N GLN A 562 58.19 -36.34 35.31
CA GLN A 562 58.43 -36.37 36.74
C GLN A 562 57.11 -36.22 37.50
N LEU A 563 56.91 -37.08 38.50
CA LEU A 563 55.73 -37.03 39.35
C LEU A 563 56.01 -36.11 40.54
N LEU A 564 55.18 -35.09 40.72
CA LEU A 564 55.21 -34.27 41.92
C LEU A 564 54.82 -35.08 43.15
N LYS A 565 55.50 -34.82 44.26
CA LYS A 565 55.16 -35.39 45.56
C LYS A 565 54.15 -34.50 46.31
N PHE A 566 54.40 -33.21 46.30
CA PHE A 566 53.57 -32.16 46.90
C PHE A 566 53.14 -31.16 45.81
N PRO A 567 52.07 -30.36 46.03
CA PRO A 567 51.64 -29.32 45.09
C PRO A 567 52.74 -28.35 44.67
N TRP A 568 53.70 -28.08 45.57
CA TRP A 568 54.81 -27.15 45.36
C TRP A 568 56.14 -27.82 44.97
N GLY A 569 56.17 -29.15 44.76
CA GLY A 569 57.39 -29.85 44.36
C GLY A 569 57.67 -31.15 45.10
N GLN A 570 58.94 -31.38 45.43
CA GLN A 570 59.43 -32.66 45.96
C GLN A 570 59.72 -32.65 47.47
N ALA A 571 60.00 -31.48 48.05
CA ALA A 571 60.52 -31.34 49.40
C ALA A 571 59.57 -30.55 50.31
N MET A 572 59.58 -30.92 51.59
CA MET A 572 59.04 -30.08 52.68
C MET A 572 60.11 -29.08 53.14
N PRO A 573 59.73 -27.94 53.74
CA PRO A 573 58.36 -27.46 53.95
C PRO A 573 57.73 -26.84 52.68
N PRO A 574 56.41 -26.56 52.66
CA PRO A 574 55.81 -25.76 51.60
C PRO A 574 56.47 -24.40 51.43
N THR A 575 56.57 -23.94 50.18
CA THR A 575 56.98 -22.57 49.88
C THR A 575 55.87 -21.60 50.29
N GLU A 576 56.22 -20.37 50.65
CA GLU A 576 55.25 -19.34 51.09
C GLU A 576 54.06 -19.23 50.13
N LYS A 577 52.83 -19.27 50.68
CA LYS A 577 51.56 -19.19 49.92
C LYS A 577 51.48 -20.16 48.73
N SER A 578 51.93 -21.40 48.92
CA SER A 578 51.83 -22.46 47.90
C SER A 578 50.49 -23.19 47.86
N GLY A 579 49.63 -22.96 48.84
CA GLY A 579 48.29 -23.55 48.94
C GLY A 579 47.65 -23.19 50.29
N ASN A 580 46.38 -23.54 50.45
CA ASN A 580 45.67 -23.39 51.72
C ASN A 580 45.73 -24.69 52.54
N PHE A 581 46.31 -24.62 53.73
CA PHE A 581 46.65 -25.76 54.59
C PHE A 581 46.37 -25.46 56.06
N ALA A 582 46.40 -26.48 56.91
CA ALA A 582 46.36 -26.25 58.34
C ALA A 582 47.67 -25.56 58.78
N ASP A 583 47.59 -24.27 59.10
CA ASP A 583 48.74 -23.40 59.33
C ASP A 583 48.65 -22.67 60.68
N GLN A 584 49.49 -21.65 60.89
CA GLN A 584 49.49 -20.87 62.13
C GLN A 584 48.17 -20.12 62.41
N THR A 585 47.43 -19.74 61.37
CA THR A 585 46.14 -19.06 61.54
C THR A 585 45.09 -20.01 62.11
N ALA A 586 45.12 -21.29 61.71
CA ALA A 586 44.22 -22.34 62.17
C ALA A 586 44.65 -23.06 63.48
N ALA A 587 45.73 -22.61 64.11
CA ALA A 587 46.32 -23.26 65.30
C ALA A 587 45.36 -23.44 66.49
N ASN A 588 44.44 -22.50 66.68
CA ASN A 588 43.47 -22.56 67.79
C ASN A 588 42.29 -23.50 67.50
N LEU A 589 42.10 -23.88 66.23
CA LEU A 589 41.01 -24.72 65.75
C LEU A 589 41.45 -26.15 65.50
N LEU A 590 42.68 -26.34 65.01
CA LEU A 590 43.19 -27.61 64.51
C LEU A 590 44.37 -28.10 65.34
N GLY A 591 44.37 -29.39 65.67
CA GLY A 591 45.41 -30.00 66.50
C GLY A 591 46.75 -30.26 65.80
N LYS A 592 46.80 -30.25 64.47
CA LYS A 592 48.01 -30.49 63.67
C LYS A 592 48.14 -29.45 62.57
N ILE A 593 49.17 -28.61 62.67
CA ILE A 593 49.42 -27.51 61.73
C ILE A 593 50.86 -27.55 61.21
N LEU A 594 51.09 -26.81 60.13
CA LEU A 594 52.40 -26.48 59.60
C LEU A 594 53.02 -25.33 60.40
N ASN A 595 54.09 -25.63 61.12
CA ASN A 595 54.87 -24.61 61.80
C ASN A 595 55.62 -23.74 60.77
N ASN A 596 55.60 -22.42 60.97
CA ASN A 596 56.26 -21.42 60.12
C ASN A 596 55.70 -21.32 58.70
N TYR A 597 54.43 -21.68 58.52
CA TYR A 597 53.66 -21.46 57.31
C TYR A 597 52.44 -20.60 57.64
N ASN A 598 52.10 -19.68 56.74
CA ASN A 598 50.92 -18.82 56.84
C ASN A 598 50.39 -18.51 55.44
N ASP A 599 49.21 -19.01 55.11
CA ASP A 599 48.50 -18.74 53.87
C ASP A 599 47.49 -17.59 53.98
N GLY A 600 47.13 -17.20 55.21
CA GLY A 600 46.26 -16.07 55.52
C GLY A 600 44.78 -16.43 55.66
N TYR A 601 44.41 -17.71 55.63
CA TYR A 601 43.02 -18.16 55.69
C TYR A 601 42.79 -19.16 56.83
N LEU A 602 41.83 -18.86 57.72
CA LEU A 602 41.49 -19.77 58.82
C LEU A 602 40.84 -21.08 58.34
N ALA A 603 40.12 -21.01 57.22
CA ALA A 603 39.40 -22.11 56.59
C ALA A 603 39.54 -21.99 55.06
N SER A 604 38.55 -22.44 54.27
CA SER A 604 38.59 -22.35 52.81
C SER A 604 38.88 -20.92 52.30
N ALA A 605 39.70 -20.82 51.27
CA ALA A 605 40.01 -19.60 50.54
C ALA A 605 39.20 -19.56 49.24
N PRO A 606 39.02 -18.37 48.63
CA PRO A 606 38.45 -18.29 47.28
C PRO A 606 39.24 -19.17 46.31
N VAL A 607 38.56 -19.88 45.42
CA VAL A 607 39.23 -20.77 44.45
C VAL A 607 40.21 -19.96 43.59
N GLY A 608 41.39 -20.53 43.30
CA GLY A 608 42.43 -19.89 42.51
C GLY A 608 43.23 -18.80 43.24
N SER A 609 43.14 -18.72 44.58
CA SER A 609 43.89 -17.74 45.38
C SER A 609 45.41 -18.01 45.42
N PHE A 610 45.82 -19.24 45.11
CA PHE A 610 47.22 -19.69 45.17
C PHE A 610 47.80 -19.84 43.77
N PRO A 611 49.15 -19.91 43.63
CA PRO A 611 49.80 -20.08 42.33
C PRO A 611 49.23 -21.27 41.56
N ILE A 612 49.11 -21.10 40.24
CA ILE A 612 48.69 -22.16 39.34
C ILE A 612 49.62 -23.36 39.48
N GLY A 613 49.04 -24.53 39.76
CA GLY A 613 49.77 -25.77 39.97
C GLY A 613 50.14 -26.46 38.66
N ASN A 614 50.54 -27.72 38.80
CA ASN A 614 50.84 -28.57 37.66
C ASN A 614 49.66 -28.65 36.69
N ASN A 615 49.95 -28.82 35.40
CA ASN A 615 48.95 -28.92 34.34
C ASN A 615 48.00 -27.72 34.18
N GLY A 616 48.29 -26.59 34.84
CA GLY A 616 47.48 -25.39 34.78
C GLY A 616 46.22 -25.45 35.65
N LEU A 617 46.22 -26.29 36.69
CA LEU A 617 45.11 -26.48 37.62
C LEU A 617 45.38 -25.76 38.94
N TYR A 618 44.34 -25.29 39.60
CA TYR A 618 44.41 -24.61 40.88
C TYR A 618 43.99 -25.54 42.00
N ASP A 619 44.56 -25.32 43.19
CA ASP A 619 44.13 -25.90 44.47
C ASP A 619 44.14 -27.45 44.52
N MET A 620 44.82 -28.13 43.59
CA MET A 620 44.90 -29.60 43.49
C MET A 620 45.52 -30.32 44.72
N GLY A 621 45.93 -29.60 45.75
CA GLY A 621 46.30 -30.24 46.99
C GLY A 621 46.32 -29.20 48.10
N GLY A 622 45.19 -28.57 48.36
CA GLY A 622 44.97 -27.58 49.41
C GLY A 622 43.53 -27.08 49.29
N ASN A 623 43.14 -26.10 50.12
CA ASN A 623 41.79 -25.54 50.12
C ASN A 623 40.73 -26.57 50.56
N VAL A 624 40.06 -27.28 49.67
CA VAL A 624 39.19 -28.42 50.06
C VAL A 624 39.68 -29.72 49.45
N ALA A 625 39.55 -30.80 50.21
CA ALA A 625 39.73 -32.13 49.65
C ALA A 625 38.54 -32.45 48.73
N GLU A 626 38.73 -33.33 47.76
CA GLU A 626 37.79 -33.47 46.64
C GLU A 626 37.24 -34.88 46.52
N TRP A 627 35.91 -34.98 46.46
CA TRP A 627 35.23 -36.19 46.04
C TRP A 627 35.64 -36.57 44.61
N VAL A 628 36.05 -37.82 44.43
CA VAL A 628 36.27 -38.42 43.11
C VAL A 628 35.27 -39.55 42.86
N ASN A 629 35.17 -40.01 41.62
CA ASN A 629 34.17 -41.00 41.21
C ASN A 629 34.27 -42.34 41.99
N ASP A 630 35.49 -42.79 42.22
CA ASP A 630 35.80 -44.15 42.64
C ASP A 630 35.22 -44.51 44.02
N TYR A 631 34.73 -45.75 44.14
CA TYR A 631 34.58 -46.37 45.44
C TYR A 631 35.95 -46.60 46.09
N TYR A 632 36.03 -46.42 47.41
CA TYR A 632 37.27 -46.66 48.14
C TYR A 632 37.54 -48.16 48.26
N GLY A 633 38.73 -48.56 47.80
CA GLY A 633 39.24 -49.91 47.91
C GLY A 633 40.77 -49.94 47.99
N ILE A 634 41.31 -50.95 48.66
CA ILE A 634 42.75 -51.22 48.69
C ILE A 634 43.07 -52.11 47.49
N MET A 635 43.63 -51.49 46.46
CA MET A 635 44.05 -52.19 45.25
C MET A 635 45.47 -52.73 45.46
N PRO A 636 45.72 -54.02 45.18
CA PRO A 636 47.07 -54.57 45.24
C PRO A 636 47.95 -53.87 44.19
N GLY A 637 49.16 -53.48 44.59
CA GLY A 637 50.15 -53.02 43.62
C GLY A 637 50.59 -54.17 42.72
N GLY A 638 50.96 -53.87 41.48
CA GLY A 638 51.35 -54.88 40.50
C GLY A 638 51.85 -54.28 39.17
N ASN A 639 52.33 -55.15 38.28
CA ASN A 639 52.86 -54.76 36.97
C ASN A 639 51.79 -54.67 35.88
N THR A 640 50.55 -55.02 36.17
CA THR A 640 49.43 -54.92 35.22
C THR A 640 49.07 -53.46 34.96
N VAL A 641 48.83 -53.12 33.70
CA VAL A 641 48.40 -51.78 33.30
C VAL A 641 46.88 -51.70 33.36
N GLU A 642 46.35 -50.83 34.20
CA GLU A 642 44.93 -50.49 34.27
C GLU A 642 44.62 -49.45 33.17
N THR A 643 43.60 -49.67 32.34
CA THR A 643 43.20 -48.73 31.27
C THR A 643 41.93 -48.00 31.66
N ASP A 644 41.96 -46.66 31.66
CA ASP A 644 40.85 -45.77 32.05
C ASP A 644 40.09 -46.26 33.32
N PRO A 645 40.77 -46.53 34.45
CA PRO A 645 40.15 -47.13 35.62
C PRO A 645 39.08 -46.21 36.25
N LEU A 646 37.91 -46.78 36.57
CA LEU A 646 36.78 -46.11 37.23
C LEU A 646 36.64 -46.48 38.71
N GLY A 647 37.58 -47.26 39.24
CA GLY A 647 37.55 -47.82 40.59
C GLY A 647 36.79 -49.14 40.71
N PRO A 648 36.67 -49.69 41.94
CA PRO A 648 35.82 -50.85 42.22
C PRO A 648 34.37 -50.61 41.85
N ILE A 649 33.65 -51.66 41.43
CA ILE A 649 32.23 -51.58 41.02
C ILE A 649 31.31 -51.29 42.23
N ASN A 650 31.68 -51.77 43.43
CA ASN A 650 30.90 -51.59 44.66
C ASN A 650 31.83 -51.15 45.81
N GLY A 651 31.27 -50.44 46.79
CA GLY A 651 31.96 -50.07 48.02
C GLY A 651 31.04 -49.36 49.00
N GLU A 652 31.48 -49.26 50.26
CA GLU A 652 30.78 -48.53 51.32
C GLU A 652 31.14 -47.04 51.32
N PHE A 653 32.42 -46.73 51.06
CA PHE A 653 32.95 -45.37 51.07
C PHE A 653 33.39 -44.95 49.67
N ARG A 654 33.44 -43.64 49.43
CA ARG A 654 33.99 -43.02 48.22
C ARG A 654 35.36 -42.44 48.51
N VAL A 655 36.21 -42.38 47.49
CA VAL A 655 37.55 -41.81 47.63
C VAL A 655 37.46 -40.29 47.71
N ILE A 656 38.28 -39.71 48.60
CA ILE A 656 38.54 -38.27 48.68
C ILE A 656 40.03 -38.05 48.39
N LYS A 657 40.33 -37.12 47.49
CA LYS A 657 41.69 -36.80 47.04
C LYS A 657 42.09 -35.38 47.42
N GLY A 658 43.40 -35.15 47.48
CA GLY A 658 43.98 -33.86 47.87
C GLY A 658 43.97 -33.62 49.38
N SER A 659 44.70 -32.59 49.77
CA SER A 659 44.64 -32.02 51.11
C SER A 659 43.65 -30.86 51.16
N SER A 660 43.38 -30.35 52.36
CA SER A 660 42.46 -29.25 52.62
C SER A 660 43.10 -28.26 53.58
N TRP A 661 42.40 -27.15 53.84
CA TRP A 661 42.71 -26.19 54.91
C TRP A 661 42.79 -26.86 56.31
N ALA A 662 42.27 -28.09 56.46
CA ALA A 662 42.31 -28.86 57.71
C ALA A 662 43.52 -29.82 57.83
N HIS A 663 44.37 -29.91 56.80
CA HIS A 663 45.49 -30.85 56.76
C HIS A 663 46.85 -30.16 56.88
N GLY A 664 47.71 -30.66 57.78
CA GLY A 664 49.03 -30.06 58.07
C GLY A 664 50.19 -31.05 58.20
N THR A 665 49.96 -32.35 57.95
CA THR A 665 51.01 -33.37 58.08
C THR A 665 51.62 -33.77 56.75
N ILE A 666 52.88 -34.21 56.76
CA ILE A 666 53.55 -34.74 55.56
C ILE A 666 52.77 -35.88 54.88
N THR A 667 51.96 -36.63 55.62
CA THR A 667 51.16 -37.72 55.08
C THR A 667 50.05 -37.21 54.19
N GLU A 668 49.29 -36.22 54.66
CA GLU A 668 48.07 -35.70 54.04
C GLU A 668 48.36 -34.71 52.91
N LEU A 669 49.48 -33.98 53.00
CA LEU A 669 49.86 -32.96 52.01
C LEU A 669 50.40 -33.53 50.70
N ARG A 670 50.62 -34.85 50.61
CA ARG A 670 51.11 -35.50 49.39
C ARG A 670 49.98 -35.64 48.37
N LEU A 671 50.30 -35.45 47.10
CA LEU A 671 49.33 -35.64 46.01
C LEU A 671 48.91 -37.12 45.83
N SER A 672 49.74 -38.06 46.33
CA SER A 672 49.43 -39.49 46.40
C SER A 672 48.57 -39.87 47.61
N TYR A 673 48.27 -38.94 48.52
CA TYR A 673 47.41 -39.19 49.66
C TYR A 673 46.02 -39.63 49.21
N ARG A 674 45.46 -40.63 49.91
CA ARG A 674 44.14 -41.18 49.65
C ARG A 674 43.37 -41.22 50.96
N ASP A 675 42.24 -40.52 51.00
CA ASP A 675 41.28 -40.57 52.08
C ASP A 675 39.94 -41.15 51.58
N TYR A 676 39.00 -41.35 52.50
CA TYR A 676 37.69 -41.88 52.16
C TYR A 676 36.59 -41.34 53.07
N GLY A 677 35.35 -41.39 52.59
CA GLY A 677 34.18 -41.05 53.39
C GLY A 677 32.87 -41.38 52.70
N ASP A 678 31.80 -41.24 53.45
CA ASP A 678 30.40 -41.41 53.04
C ASP A 678 29.53 -40.20 53.44
N LYS A 679 30.03 -39.34 54.34
CA LYS A 679 29.33 -38.18 54.92
C LYS A 679 29.93 -36.86 54.46
N GLN A 680 29.12 -35.80 54.57
CA GLN A 680 29.58 -34.43 54.40
C GLN A 680 30.71 -34.06 55.38
N ARG A 681 31.64 -33.23 54.92
CA ARG A 681 32.73 -32.66 55.74
C ARG A 681 32.90 -31.17 55.44
N ASP A 682 33.34 -30.43 56.45
CA ASP A 682 33.56 -28.97 56.36
C ASP A 682 34.75 -28.62 55.45
N ASP A 683 35.62 -29.61 55.17
CA ASP A 683 36.84 -29.48 54.39
C ASP A 683 36.82 -30.29 53.08
N ALA A 684 35.65 -30.81 52.67
CA ALA A 684 35.50 -31.60 51.46
C ALA A 684 34.47 -31.00 50.48
N GLY A 685 34.93 -30.78 49.25
CA GLY A 685 34.15 -30.33 48.10
C GLY A 685 34.38 -31.25 46.90
N PHE A 686 34.35 -30.70 45.69
CA PHE A 686 34.61 -31.47 44.46
C PHE A 686 34.93 -30.56 43.27
N ARG A 687 35.50 -31.16 42.22
CA ARG A 687 35.58 -30.58 40.88
C ARG A 687 34.95 -31.51 39.85
N ILE A 688 34.67 -30.97 38.68
CA ILE A 688 33.99 -31.70 37.60
C ILE A 688 34.95 -32.08 36.49
N ALA A 689 34.66 -33.20 35.83
CA ALA A 689 35.35 -33.73 34.67
C ALA A 689 34.33 -34.15 33.61
N ARG A 690 34.80 -34.35 32.37
CA ARG A 690 33.97 -34.76 31.24
C ARG A 690 34.83 -35.42 30.17
N TYR A 691 34.42 -36.54 29.58
CA TYR A 691 35.16 -37.12 28.45
C TYR A 691 35.01 -36.29 27.18
N LEU A 692 36.05 -36.28 26.34
CA LEU A 692 35.97 -35.75 24.99
C LEU A 692 35.06 -36.66 24.13
N GLU A 693 34.20 -36.04 23.31
CA GLU A 693 33.28 -36.71 22.37
C GLU A 693 33.98 -37.45 21.21
#